data_AF-A0A2R5ESQ7-F1
#
_entry.id   AF-A0A2R5ESQ7-F1
#
_cell.length_a   1.000
_cell.length_b   1.000
_cell.length_c   1.000
_cell.angle_alpha   90.00
_cell.angle_beta   90.00
_cell.angle_gamma   90.00
#
_symmetry.space_group_name_H-M   'P 1'
#
loop_
_entity.id
_entity.type
_entity.pdbx_description
1 polymer ?
#
loop_
_entity_poly.entity_id
_entity_poly.type
_entity_poly.pdbx_seq_one_letter_code
_entity_poly.pdbx_strand_id
1 'polypeptide(L)'
;MEVKPVAAANVWQLYKQAEEDRAAGRHEPAIEGYKASIRLFVESGEVTNAALMYNKMAESQIALAKYDDAVKSWESEAAYWAKGGKMQESIAANRKADWVRSRIELFVTQEAGETPNTIYHGAPYEPKTGAYIGAYAEADKKVHDSTDGNPHYISAFPELTGKKHAMYLLYTSWGKPFFSQYSGHIERAKAAGVGLQVALQPINGLDEVQDGEYLRSLARSAKDVGIPIFLRFANEMNGSWIEWYETNPQDYIDKFRIVAKVFREEAPNVAMVWAPAYFPIDNIEDYYPGDEYVDWVGVSMYQAHNGTLDPLKKGVDRSSFIEKFDNIYKLYGKKKPVFISEGGISYSDPVHHTDKSDWAVYQIEQFYANLPMLYPGVKGVFWFDTTRTADGRLNSYSLSDNAKVLAAYKAAVANPFYLSTIGGESKVSYKPLGTTVAPKPVELSAFIRTVEPILSKVVYSIGGKTIATATKAPWSFKYDFAPHNNKTVGLKVTAYAVNGKPVSEKTVSIAVKQPTAVATPSASDVLVNGSKVSFDAYKIAGSNYFKLRDLAMALDGTEGAFQVGWDNAKKAISLAVGEAYTPVGGELAAGNLDAKNKTALQTGSKLYVDGLEVPLIAYNIDGNNYFKLRDIAKLIDFGVTWDPQRSLVGIDTSIAYSEN
;
A
#
# COMPACT_ATOMS: atom_id res chain seq x y z
N MET A 1 -24.27 -11.27 -60.29
CA MET A 1 -23.15 -10.30 -60.23
C MET A 1 -22.81 -10.11 -58.77
N GLU A 2 -21.71 -10.72 -58.31
CA GLU A 2 -21.15 -10.47 -56.98
C GLU A 2 -20.68 -9.02 -56.90
N VAL A 3 -21.23 -8.28 -55.94
CA VAL A 3 -20.76 -6.94 -55.59
C VAL A 3 -19.57 -7.11 -54.64
N LYS A 4 -18.35 -6.98 -55.16
CA LYS A 4 -17.15 -6.81 -54.32
C LYS A 4 -17.20 -5.45 -53.60
N PRO A 5 -16.70 -5.34 -52.36
CA PRO A 5 -16.96 -4.22 -51.47
C PRO A 5 -16.08 -3.00 -51.81
N VAL A 6 -16.72 -1.84 -52.01
CA VAL A 6 -16.08 -0.54 -52.26
C VAL A 6 -15.28 -0.04 -51.03
N ALA A 7 -15.52 -0.59 -49.84
CA ALA A 7 -14.88 -0.17 -48.58
C ALA A 7 -13.39 -0.60 -48.43
N ALA A 8 -13.00 -1.77 -48.93
CA ALA A 8 -11.65 -2.31 -48.72
C ALA A 8 -10.55 -1.59 -49.52
N ALA A 9 -10.89 -1.04 -50.70
CA ALA A 9 -9.95 -0.27 -51.52
C ALA A 9 -9.66 1.13 -50.95
N ASN A 10 -10.55 1.66 -50.09
CA ASN A 10 -10.46 3.00 -49.53
C ASN A 10 -9.59 3.05 -48.26
N VAL A 11 -9.68 2.04 -47.38
CA VAL A 11 -8.93 2.04 -46.11
C VAL A 11 -7.40 1.98 -46.31
N TRP A 12 -6.91 1.19 -47.27
CA TRP A 12 -5.48 1.08 -47.54
C TRP A 12 -4.90 2.33 -48.21
N GLN A 13 -5.72 3.07 -48.96
CA GLN A 13 -5.32 4.38 -49.50
C GLN A 13 -5.20 5.43 -48.39
N LEU A 14 -6.16 5.47 -47.47
CA LEU A 14 -6.11 6.34 -46.28
C LEU A 14 -4.88 6.02 -45.41
N TYR A 15 -4.62 4.73 -45.16
CA TYR A 15 -3.43 4.29 -44.44
C TYR A 15 -2.14 4.69 -45.15
N LYS A 16 -2.05 4.45 -46.46
CA LYS A 16 -0.86 4.81 -47.24
C LYS A 16 -0.59 6.30 -47.17
N GLN A 17 -1.62 7.13 -47.32
CA GLN A 17 -1.50 8.58 -47.19
C GLN A 17 -1.04 8.96 -45.77
N ALA A 18 -1.58 8.31 -44.74
CA ALA A 18 -1.18 8.55 -43.35
C ALA A 18 0.29 8.19 -43.10
N GLU A 19 0.80 7.08 -43.67
CA GLU A 19 2.21 6.71 -43.59
C GLU A 19 3.11 7.70 -44.36
N GLU A 20 2.68 8.19 -45.53
CA GLU A 20 3.40 9.22 -46.28
C GLU A 20 3.47 10.54 -45.51
N ASP A 21 2.36 10.94 -44.87
CA ASP A 21 2.31 12.10 -43.98
C ASP A 21 3.24 11.91 -42.78
N ARG A 22 3.21 10.74 -42.11
CA ARG A 22 4.08 10.42 -40.97
C ARG A 22 5.55 10.43 -41.37
N ALA A 23 5.91 9.81 -42.50
CA ALA A 23 7.28 9.77 -43.01
C ALA A 23 7.80 11.17 -43.39
N ALA A 24 6.91 12.06 -43.83
CA ALA A 24 7.23 13.46 -44.10
C ALA A 24 7.20 14.37 -42.85
N GLY A 25 7.01 13.81 -41.64
CA GLY A 25 6.91 14.57 -40.39
C GLY A 25 5.59 15.32 -40.19
N ARG A 26 4.60 15.12 -41.07
CA ARG A 26 3.25 15.69 -40.96
C ARG A 26 2.39 14.83 -40.03
N HIS A 27 2.68 14.91 -38.74
CA HIS A 27 2.05 14.03 -37.75
C HIS A 27 0.56 14.32 -37.50
N GLU A 28 0.07 15.55 -37.57
CA GLU A 28 -1.38 15.80 -37.42
C GLU A 28 -2.21 15.20 -38.56
N PRO A 29 -1.89 15.42 -39.85
CA PRO A 29 -2.59 14.74 -40.94
C PRO A 29 -2.51 13.21 -40.85
N ALA A 30 -1.35 12.67 -40.48
CA ALA A 30 -1.18 11.24 -40.28
C ALA A 30 -2.14 10.69 -39.20
N ILE A 31 -2.28 11.38 -38.07
CA ILE A 31 -3.22 11.00 -37.00
C ILE A 31 -4.66 10.94 -37.52
N GLU A 32 -5.10 11.92 -38.30
CA GLU A 32 -6.45 11.92 -38.88
C GLU A 32 -6.64 10.77 -39.90
N GLY A 33 -5.62 10.49 -40.71
CA GLY A 33 -5.62 9.34 -41.61
C GLY A 33 -5.70 7.99 -40.87
N TYR A 34 -4.97 7.83 -39.76
CA TYR A 34 -5.08 6.64 -38.92
C TYR A 34 -6.45 6.54 -38.24
N LYS A 35 -7.01 7.63 -37.70
CA LYS A 35 -8.38 7.63 -37.14
C LYS A 35 -9.42 7.18 -38.15
N ALA A 36 -9.34 7.70 -39.38
CA ALA A 36 -10.23 7.29 -40.47
C ALA A 36 -10.06 5.80 -40.81
N SER A 37 -8.81 5.32 -40.85
CA SER A 37 -8.49 3.92 -41.12
C SER A 37 -8.99 2.98 -40.00
N ILE A 38 -8.77 3.36 -38.74
CA ILE A 38 -9.27 2.64 -37.55
C ILE A 38 -10.76 2.45 -37.63
N ARG A 39 -11.52 3.53 -37.90
CA ARG A 39 -12.98 3.46 -37.99
C ARG A 39 -13.42 2.39 -39.01
N LEU A 40 -12.83 2.39 -40.20
CA LEU A 40 -13.16 1.43 -41.26
C LEU A 40 -12.76 -0.01 -40.88
N PHE A 41 -11.59 -0.23 -40.27
CA PHE A 41 -11.19 -1.56 -39.81
C PHE A 41 -12.07 -2.09 -38.67
N VAL A 42 -12.53 -1.20 -37.78
CA VAL A 42 -13.48 -1.58 -36.72
C VAL A 42 -14.84 -1.93 -37.31
N GLU A 43 -15.34 -1.14 -38.26
CA GLU A 43 -16.59 -1.41 -38.99
C GLU A 43 -16.54 -2.71 -39.79
N SER A 44 -15.38 -3.08 -40.33
CA SER A 44 -15.18 -4.36 -41.05
C SER A 44 -14.85 -5.55 -40.14
N GLY A 45 -14.72 -5.35 -38.83
CA GLY A 45 -14.36 -6.40 -37.87
C GLY A 45 -12.88 -6.82 -37.89
N GLU A 46 -12.02 -6.06 -38.58
CA GLU A 46 -10.58 -6.32 -38.71
C GLU A 46 -9.81 -5.81 -37.47
N VAL A 47 -10.03 -6.46 -36.33
CA VAL A 47 -9.48 -6.06 -35.02
C VAL A 47 -7.95 -5.94 -34.98
N THR A 48 -7.23 -6.83 -35.67
CA THR A 48 -5.76 -6.78 -35.76
C THR A 48 -5.27 -5.55 -36.53
N ASN A 49 -5.94 -5.19 -37.63
CA ASN A 49 -5.58 -4.00 -38.40
C ASN A 49 -5.89 -2.73 -37.61
N ALA A 50 -7.03 -2.70 -36.90
CA ALA A 50 -7.32 -1.60 -35.97
C ALA A 50 -6.21 -1.44 -34.91
N ALA A 51 -5.75 -2.52 -34.28
CA ALA A 51 -4.66 -2.48 -33.29
C ALA A 51 -3.37 -1.89 -33.88
N LEU A 52 -2.96 -2.33 -35.07
CA LEU A 52 -1.80 -1.79 -35.77
C LEU A 52 -1.94 -0.28 -36.04
N MET A 53 -3.12 0.17 -36.45
CA MET A 53 -3.36 1.60 -36.70
C MET A 53 -3.31 2.44 -35.42
N TYR A 54 -3.82 1.92 -34.31
CA TYR A 54 -3.67 2.57 -33.01
C TYR A 54 -2.20 2.74 -32.61
N ASN A 55 -1.35 1.72 -32.84
CA ASN A 55 0.09 1.85 -32.59
C ASN A 55 0.72 2.96 -33.47
N LYS A 56 0.38 3.01 -34.75
CA LYS A 56 0.91 4.04 -35.68
C LYS A 56 0.45 5.45 -35.30
N MET A 57 -0.81 5.59 -34.89
CA MET A 57 -1.34 6.83 -34.36
C MET A 57 -0.59 7.26 -33.09
N ALA A 58 -0.31 6.33 -32.18
CA ALA A 58 0.48 6.57 -30.98
C ALA A 58 1.90 7.05 -31.31
N GLU A 59 2.58 6.43 -32.27
CA GLU A 59 3.92 6.86 -32.73
C GLU A 59 3.93 8.33 -33.20
N SER A 60 2.92 8.76 -33.96
CA SER A 60 2.76 10.17 -34.36
C SER A 60 2.41 11.09 -33.19
N GLN A 61 1.61 10.63 -32.22
CA GLN A 61 1.31 11.40 -31.01
C GLN A 61 2.56 11.60 -30.13
N ILE A 62 3.41 10.59 -30.01
CA ILE A 62 4.71 10.69 -29.33
C ILE A 62 5.61 11.72 -30.01
N ALA A 63 5.68 11.73 -31.35
CA ALA A 63 6.46 12.71 -32.09
C ALA A 63 6.01 14.16 -31.85
N LEU A 64 4.72 14.36 -31.53
CA LEU A 64 4.13 15.64 -31.14
C LEU A 64 4.13 15.90 -29.62
N ALA A 65 4.76 15.04 -28.82
CA ALA A 65 4.72 15.06 -27.35
C ALA A 65 3.31 15.04 -26.74
N LYS A 66 2.32 14.47 -27.46
CA LYS A 66 0.94 14.25 -27.00
C LYS A 66 0.84 12.94 -26.22
N TYR A 67 1.56 12.84 -25.09
CA TYR A 67 1.72 11.58 -24.35
C TYR A 67 0.40 10.99 -23.84
N ASP A 68 -0.51 11.80 -23.31
CA ASP A 68 -1.81 11.31 -22.83
C ASP A 68 -2.68 10.73 -23.97
N ASP A 69 -2.54 11.26 -25.18
CA ASP A 69 -3.23 10.71 -26.34
C ASP A 69 -2.56 9.42 -26.83
N ALA A 70 -1.22 9.35 -26.77
CA ALA A 70 -0.47 8.12 -27.07
C ALA A 70 -0.82 6.98 -26.10
N VAL A 71 -0.98 7.28 -24.80
CA VAL A 71 -1.47 6.33 -23.79
C VAL A 71 -2.81 5.74 -24.20
N LYS A 72 -3.80 6.59 -24.53
CA LYS A 72 -5.14 6.13 -24.94
C LYS A 72 -5.09 5.28 -26.22
N SER A 73 -4.21 5.65 -27.16
CA SER A 73 -4.01 4.88 -28.39
C SER A 73 -3.42 3.51 -28.10
N TRP A 74 -2.40 3.41 -27.24
CA TRP A 74 -1.81 2.12 -26.85
C TRP A 74 -2.73 1.26 -25.98
N GLU A 75 -3.55 1.85 -25.10
CA GLU A 75 -4.62 1.13 -24.40
C GLU A 75 -5.65 0.56 -25.39
N SER A 76 -5.98 1.33 -26.42
CA SER A 76 -6.87 0.86 -27.50
C SER A 76 -6.22 -0.25 -28.33
N GLU A 77 -4.94 -0.10 -28.71
CA GLU A 77 -4.14 -1.17 -29.33
C GLU A 77 -4.21 -2.45 -28.48
N ALA A 78 -3.97 -2.33 -27.17
CA ALA A 78 -4.00 -3.46 -26.26
C ALA A 78 -5.37 -4.15 -26.23
N ALA A 79 -6.45 -3.38 -26.17
CA ALA A 79 -7.81 -3.90 -26.17
C ALA A 79 -8.15 -4.63 -27.49
N TYR A 80 -7.69 -4.12 -28.64
CA TYR A 80 -7.93 -4.78 -29.94
C TYR A 80 -7.04 -6.02 -30.14
N TRP A 81 -5.80 -6.02 -29.62
CA TRP A 81 -5.00 -7.25 -29.57
C TRP A 81 -5.66 -8.34 -28.74
N ALA A 82 -6.17 -8.00 -27.55
CA ALA A 82 -6.90 -8.95 -26.70
C ALA A 82 -8.12 -9.52 -27.42
N LYS A 83 -8.93 -8.69 -28.11
CA LYS A 83 -10.06 -9.14 -28.93
C LYS A 83 -9.65 -10.09 -30.06
N GLY A 84 -8.44 -9.92 -30.60
CA GLY A 84 -7.86 -10.80 -31.61
C GLY A 84 -7.19 -12.07 -31.06
N GLY A 85 -7.30 -12.35 -29.76
CA GLY A 85 -6.64 -13.50 -29.12
C GLY A 85 -5.11 -13.36 -29.00
N LYS A 86 -4.60 -12.13 -29.03
CA LYS A 86 -3.17 -11.78 -29.01
C LYS A 86 -2.77 -11.17 -27.67
N MET A 87 -2.75 -11.98 -26.61
CA MET A 87 -2.53 -11.51 -25.24
C MET A 87 -1.13 -10.90 -25.03
N GLN A 88 -0.08 -11.48 -25.61
CA GLN A 88 1.29 -10.97 -25.45
C GLN A 88 1.48 -9.60 -26.12
N GLU A 89 0.86 -9.39 -27.28
CA GLU A 89 0.80 -8.10 -27.95
C GLU A 89 -0.02 -7.08 -27.14
N SER A 90 -1.10 -7.51 -26.48
CA SER A 90 -1.87 -6.68 -25.56
C SER A 90 -1.03 -6.20 -24.37
N ILE A 91 -0.30 -7.11 -23.72
CA ILE A 91 0.61 -6.81 -22.61
C ILE A 91 1.71 -5.84 -23.08
N ALA A 92 2.30 -6.08 -24.25
CA ALA A 92 3.33 -5.20 -24.80
C ALA A 92 2.81 -3.78 -25.09
N ALA A 93 1.56 -3.65 -25.58
CA ALA A 93 0.91 -2.37 -25.80
C ALA A 93 0.63 -1.62 -24.48
N ASN A 94 0.08 -2.30 -23.48
CA ASN A 94 -0.11 -1.71 -22.14
C ASN A 94 1.21 -1.25 -21.52
N ARG A 95 2.28 -2.03 -21.65
CA ARG A 95 3.62 -1.62 -21.19
C ARG A 95 4.07 -0.30 -21.82
N LYS A 96 3.86 -0.09 -23.14
CA LYS A 96 4.19 1.18 -23.81
C LYS A 96 3.39 2.34 -23.19
N ALA A 97 2.10 2.15 -22.98
CA ALA A 97 1.23 3.12 -22.33
C ALA A 97 1.73 3.49 -20.92
N ASP A 98 2.01 2.50 -20.09
CA ASP A 98 2.42 2.72 -18.70
C ASP A 98 3.80 3.39 -18.60
N TRP A 99 4.69 3.19 -19.57
CA TRP A 99 6.01 3.81 -19.60
C TRP A 99 5.98 5.32 -19.88
N VAL A 100 4.90 5.85 -20.45
CA VAL A 100 4.75 7.30 -20.72
C VAL A 100 3.61 7.96 -19.94
N ARG A 101 2.82 7.16 -19.21
CA ARG A 101 1.66 7.63 -18.46
C ARG A 101 2.06 8.66 -17.41
N SER A 102 1.31 9.76 -17.37
CA SER A 102 1.35 10.69 -16.25
C SER A 102 0.31 10.33 -15.21
N ARG A 103 0.72 10.24 -13.94
CA ARG A 103 -0.16 9.97 -12.80
C ARG A 103 0.27 10.85 -11.64
N ILE A 104 -0.65 11.63 -11.09
CA ILE A 104 -0.44 12.44 -9.88
C ILE A 104 -1.57 12.12 -8.91
N GLU A 105 -1.21 11.53 -7.78
CA GLU A 105 -2.10 11.20 -6.67
C GLU A 105 -1.58 11.82 -5.38
N LEU A 106 -2.48 12.41 -4.60
CA LEU A 106 -2.15 13.06 -3.35
C LEU A 106 -2.67 12.24 -2.18
N PHE A 107 -1.86 12.16 -1.14
CA PHE A 107 -2.12 11.43 0.08
C PHE A 107 -1.96 12.33 1.28
N VAL A 108 -2.74 12.07 2.31
CA VAL A 108 -2.69 12.71 3.61
C VAL A 108 -2.08 11.71 4.59
N THR A 109 -1.05 12.12 5.32
CA THR A 109 -0.57 11.37 6.48
C THR A 109 -1.66 11.39 7.55
N GLN A 110 -2.00 10.22 8.08
CA GLN A 110 -3.00 10.12 9.15
C GLN A 110 -2.37 10.38 10.52
N GLU A 111 -3.08 11.14 11.34
CA GLU A 111 -2.68 11.50 12.69
C GLU A 111 -3.01 10.40 13.71
N ALA A 112 -2.35 10.45 14.87
CA ALA A 112 -2.65 9.57 15.98
C ALA A 112 -4.13 9.67 16.39
N GLY A 113 -4.78 8.52 16.58
CA GLY A 113 -6.21 8.42 16.93
C GLY A 113 -7.16 8.31 15.72
N GLU A 114 -6.69 8.54 14.48
CA GLU A 114 -7.46 8.15 13.29
C GLU A 114 -7.38 6.65 13.06
N THR A 115 -8.45 6.05 12.52
CA THR A 115 -8.40 4.67 12.03
C THR A 115 -7.39 4.57 10.88
N PRO A 116 -6.34 3.75 10.98
CA PRO A 116 -5.36 3.60 9.91
C PRO A 116 -5.99 3.05 8.63
N ASN A 117 -5.65 3.64 7.49
CA ASN A 117 -5.96 3.08 6.18
C ASN A 117 -5.05 1.87 5.95
N THR A 118 -5.52 0.68 6.31
CA THR A 118 -4.84 -0.59 6.15
C THR A 118 -5.86 -1.71 5.96
N ILE A 119 -5.40 -2.86 5.47
CA ILE A 119 -6.21 -4.06 5.31
C ILE A 119 -5.63 -5.12 6.25
N TYR A 120 -6.46 -5.74 7.09
CA TYR A 120 -6.04 -6.77 8.04
C TYR A 120 -6.94 -7.99 7.89
N HIS A 121 -6.35 -9.17 7.74
CA HIS A 121 -7.06 -10.42 7.45
C HIS A 121 -7.05 -11.39 8.64
N GLY A 122 -6.18 -11.18 9.62
CA GLY A 122 -6.02 -12.08 10.77
C GLY A 122 -5.18 -13.31 10.47
N ALA A 123 -4.35 -13.28 9.42
CA ALA A 123 -3.47 -14.40 9.10
C ALA A 123 -2.34 -14.56 10.14
N PRO A 124 -1.73 -15.75 10.27
CA PRO A 124 -0.60 -15.96 11.16
C PRO A 124 0.49 -14.89 10.98
N TYR A 125 0.86 -14.25 12.07
CA TYR A 125 1.87 -13.19 12.15
C TYR A 125 1.57 -11.92 11.31
N GLU A 126 0.33 -11.69 10.88
CA GLU A 126 0.00 -10.47 10.13
C GLU A 126 0.02 -9.23 11.04
N PRO A 127 0.78 -8.17 10.70
CA PRO A 127 0.70 -6.91 11.43
C PRO A 127 -0.60 -6.20 11.07
N LYS A 128 -1.29 -5.63 12.06
CA LYS A 128 -2.51 -4.83 11.79
C LYS A 128 -2.17 -3.63 10.91
N THR A 129 -1.07 -2.94 11.20
CA THR A 129 -0.57 -1.79 10.43
C THR A 129 0.91 -1.93 10.12
N GLY A 130 1.36 -1.39 9.00
CA GLY A 130 2.75 -1.44 8.57
C GLY A 130 3.13 -2.72 7.83
N ALA A 131 4.39 -2.78 7.39
CA ALA A 131 4.95 -3.91 6.68
C ALA A 131 6.31 -4.31 7.26
N TYR A 132 6.57 -5.60 7.41
CA TYR A 132 7.88 -6.10 7.83
C TYR A 132 8.95 -5.81 6.79
N ILE A 133 10.12 -5.36 7.22
CA ILE A 133 11.31 -5.44 6.37
C ILE A 133 12.02 -6.75 6.62
N GLY A 134 12.37 -7.43 5.52
CA GLY A 134 13.18 -8.64 5.52
C GLY A 134 14.27 -8.60 4.47
N ALA A 135 15.13 -9.60 4.48
CA ALA A 135 16.17 -9.75 3.46
C ALA A 135 16.61 -11.20 3.27
N TYR A 136 17.03 -11.54 2.05
CA TYR A 136 18.03 -12.60 1.84
C TYR A 136 19.40 -11.96 1.96
N ALA A 137 20.12 -12.21 3.05
CA ALA A 137 21.40 -11.57 3.37
C ALA A 137 22.55 -12.57 3.52
N GLU A 138 22.27 -13.88 3.41
CA GLU A 138 23.24 -14.95 3.58
C GLU A 138 24.34 -14.94 2.50
N ALA A 139 24.03 -14.45 1.29
CA ALA A 139 24.98 -14.45 0.17
C ALA A 139 25.95 -13.26 0.16
N ASP A 140 25.69 -12.20 0.93
CA ASP A 140 26.61 -11.07 1.01
C ASP A 140 27.76 -11.38 1.98
N LYS A 141 28.94 -11.59 1.39
CA LYS A 141 30.17 -11.95 2.10
C LYS A 141 30.65 -10.90 3.10
N LYS A 142 30.17 -9.65 3.03
CA LYS A 142 30.52 -8.63 4.03
C LYS A 142 29.71 -8.76 5.31
N VAL A 143 28.56 -9.45 5.26
CA VAL A 143 27.70 -9.68 6.43
C VAL A 143 27.57 -11.15 6.80
N HIS A 144 27.99 -12.08 5.94
CA HIS A 144 27.99 -13.50 6.23
C HIS A 144 29.22 -14.24 5.70
N ASP A 145 29.90 -14.98 6.57
CA ASP A 145 30.81 -16.06 6.16
C ASP A 145 30.12 -17.42 6.33
N SER A 146 29.95 -18.17 5.24
CA SER A 146 29.31 -19.49 5.26
C SER A 146 30.18 -20.59 5.89
N THR A 147 31.47 -20.33 6.11
CA THR A 147 32.44 -21.31 6.61
C THR A 147 32.30 -21.49 8.13
N ASP A 148 32.18 -20.39 8.86
CA ASP A 148 32.13 -20.38 10.32
C ASP A 148 31.01 -19.49 10.90
N GLY A 149 30.26 -18.79 10.04
CA GLY A 149 29.19 -17.89 10.44
C GLY A 149 29.65 -16.54 10.98
N ASN A 150 30.92 -16.13 10.78
CA ASN A 150 31.45 -14.86 11.28
C ASN A 150 32.06 -13.98 10.16
N PRO A 151 31.42 -12.84 9.81
CA PRO A 151 30.21 -12.29 10.40
C PRO A 151 28.96 -13.16 10.14
N HIS A 152 27.91 -12.94 10.93
CA HIS A 152 26.60 -13.59 10.72
C HIS A 152 25.58 -12.54 10.27
N TYR A 153 24.82 -12.82 9.20
CA TYR A 153 23.92 -11.81 8.61
C TYR A 153 22.87 -11.29 9.60
N ILE A 154 22.39 -12.11 10.54
CA ILE A 154 21.42 -11.70 11.57
C ILE A 154 21.94 -10.54 12.44
N SER A 155 23.25 -10.43 12.67
CA SER A 155 23.85 -9.32 13.43
C SER A 155 24.48 -8.26 12.52
N ALA A 156 25.19 -8.66 11.48
CA ALA A 156 25.96 -7.75 10.64
C ALA A 156 25.09 -6.98 9.62
N PHE A 157 23.99 -7.57 9.13
CA PHE A 157 23.11 -6.89 8.17
C PHE A 157 22.35 -5.70 8.80
N PRO A 158 21.83 -5.79 10.04
CA PRO A 158 21.31 -4.64 10.77
C PRO A 158 22.34 -3.53 10.97
N GLU A 159 23.62 -3.86 11.21
CA GLU A 159 24.69 -2.87 11.35
C GLU A 159 24.96 -2.15 10.02
N LEU A 160 25.06 -2.91 8.91
CA LEU A 160 25.22 -2.38 7.56
C LEU A 160 24.08 -1.39 7.21
N THR A 161 22.84 -1.86 7.38
CA THR A 161 21.63 -1.13 6.98
C THR A 161 21.14 -0.12 8.03
N GLY A 162 21.72 -0.11 9.24
CA GLY A 162 21.31 0.79 10.32
C GLY A 162 19.89 0.56 10.84
N LYS A 163 19.25 -0.57 10.51
CA LYS A 163 17.92 -0.93 11.01
C LYS A 163 17.80 -2.45 11.10
N LYS A 164 17.24 -2.94 12.21
CA LYS A 164 16.93 -4.37 12.39
C LYS A 164 15.85 -4.81 11.39
N HIS A 165 16.05 -5.96 10.75
CA HIS A 165 15.04 -6.63 9.93
C HIS A 165 14.19 -7.58 10.79
N ALA A 166 12.90 -7.66 10.49
CA ALA A 166 11.98 -8.53 11.22
C ALA A 166 12.16 -10.01 10.85
N MET A 167 12.62 -10.29 9.63
CA MET A 167 12.74 -11.64 9.08
C MET A 167 13.88 -11.78 8.08
N TYR A 168 14.40 -12.99 7.93
CA TYR A 168 15.36 -13.34 6.89
C TYR A 168 14.85 -14.47 6.01
N LEU A 169 15.12 -14.38 4.71
CA LEU A 169 14.85 -15.43 3.74
C LEU A 169 16.04 -16.41 3.69
N LEU A 170 15.76 -17.71 3.65
CA LEU A 170 16.73 -18.78 3.42
C LEU A 170 16.14 -19.78 2.42
N TYR A 171 17.00 -20.39 1.61
CA TYR A 171 16.60 -21.41 0.65
C TYR A 171 16.97 -22.80 1.15
N THR A 172 16.13 -23.77 0.84
CA THR A 172 16.43 -25.19 1.07
C THR A 172 15.79 -26.02 -0.02
N SER A 173 16.42 -27.15 -0.34
CA SER A 173 15.89 -28.10 -1.30
C SER A 173 15.06 -29.18 -0.59
N TRP A 174 14.08 -29.73 -1.31
CA TRP A 174 13.36 -30.91 -0.86
C TRP A 174 14.30 -32.04 -0.47
N GLY A 175 13.90 -32.85 0.51
CA GLY A 175 14.71 -33.92 1.11
C GLY A 175 15.79 -33.46 2.11
N LYS A 176 16.04 -32.15 2.27
CA LYS A 176 17.03 -31.64 3.25
C LYS A 176 16.41 -31.43 4.64
N PRO A 177 17.10 -31.82 5.73
CA PRO A 177 16.62 -31.62 7.09
C PRO A 177 16.93 -30.17 7.54
N PHE A 178 16.23 -29.20 6.93
CA PHE A 178 16.52 -27.76 7.04
C PHE A 178 16.74 -27.31 8.49
N PHE A 179 15.81 -27.59 9.40
CA PHE A 179 15.89 -27.07 10.77
C PHE A 179 17.03 -27.64 11.61
N SER A 180 17.49 -28.86 11.33
CA SER A 180 18.70 -29.38 11.99
C SER A 180 19.97 -28.80 11.34
N GLN A 181 20.00 -28.71 10.02
CA GLN A 181 21.14 -28.17 9.26
C GLN A 181 21.37 -26.67 9.56
N TYR A 182 20.28 -25.92 9.76
CA TYR A 182 20.29 -24.48 10.06
C TYR A 182 20.09 -24.18 11.55
N SER A 183 20.31 -25.14 12.46
CA SER A 183 20.14 -24.97 13.91
C SER A 183 20.87 -23.73 14.46
N GLY A 184 22.10 -23.47 14.01
CA GLY A 184 22.87 -22.28 14.40
C GLY A 184 22.26 -20.95 13.95
N HIS A 185 21.52 -20.94 12.83
CA HIS A 185 20.77 -19.77 12.35
C HIS A 185 19.49 -19.59 13.15
N ILE A 186 18.80 -20.68 13.50
CA ILE A 186 17.57 -20.68 14.29
C ILE A 186 17.82 -20.15 15.70
N GLU A 187 18.89 -20.60 16.35
CA GLU A 187 19.25 -20.10 17.69
C GLU A 187 19.57 -18.59 17.67
N ARG A 188 20.27 -18.12 16.64
CA ARG A 188 20.52 -16.68 16.44
C ARG A 188 19.23 -15.92 16.13
N ALA A 189 18.33 -16.49 15.34
CA ALA A 189 17.04 -15.89 15.03
C ALA A 189 16.17 -15.76 16.29
N LYS A 190 16.16 -16.79 17.14
CA LYS A 190 15.48 -16.80 18.43
C LYS A 190 16.05 -15.74 19.37
N ALA A 191 17.38 -15.69 19.51
CA ALA A 191 18.07 -14.68 20.33
C ALA A 191 17.81 -13.24 19.85
N ALA A 192 17.74 -13.04 18.54
CA ALA A 192 17.46 -11.73 17.94
C ALA A 192 15.96 -11.40 17.91
N GLY A 193 15.06 -12.35 18.19
CA GLY A 193 13.61 -12.16 18.06
C GLY A 193 13.20 -11.82 16.62
N VAL A 194 13.69 -12.58 15.64
CA VAL A 194 13.36 -12.46 14.22
C VAL A 194 12.74 -13.76 13.70
N GLY A 195 11.90 -13.66 12.66
CA GLY A 195 11.34 -14.82 11.97
C GLY A 195 12.19 -15.27 10.78
N LEU A 196 11.85 -16.41 10.20
CA LEU A 196 12.46 -16.91 8.96
C LEU A 196 11.40 -17.16 7.89
N GLN A 197 11.70 -16.71 6.67
CA GLN A 197 11.04 -17.18 5.45
C GLN A 197 11.87 -18.34 4.88
N VAL A 198 11.29 -19.52 4.78
CA VAL A 198 11.97 -20.73 4.30
C VAL A 198 11.45 -21.06 2.91
N ALA A 199 12.27 -20.84 1.89
CA ALA A 199 11.97 -21.21 0.53
C ALA A 199 12.29 -22.69 0.30
N LEU A 200 11.27 -23.55 0.35
CA LEU A 200 11.38 -24.99 0.11
C LEU A 200 11.22 -25.29 -1.38
N GLN A 201 12.32 -25.73 -2.02
CA GLN A 201 12.42 -25.88 -3.47
C GLN A 201 12.48 -27.35 -3.87
N PRO A 202 11.51 -27.84 -4.66
CA PRO A 202 11.59 -29.18 -5.23
C PRO A 202 12.47 -29.18 -6.49
N ILE A 203 13.79 -29.10 -6.30
CA ILE A 203 14.77 -28.91 -7.38
C ILE A 203 14.84 -30.09 -8.35
N ASN A 204 14.27 -31.25 -8.01
CA ASN A 204 14.16 -32.40 -8.92
C ASN A 204 12.76 -32.51 -9.56
N GLY A 205 11.97 -31.44 -9.53
CA GLY A 205 10.61 -31.40 -10.06
C GLY A 205 9.54 -31.80 -9.03
N LEU A 206 8.27 -31.67 -9.39
CA LEU A 206 7.14 -31.83 -8.46
C LEU A 206 6.89 -33.28 -8.02
N ASP A 207 7.45 -34.28 -8.69
CA ASP A 207 7.25 -35.70 -8.38
C ASP A 207 7.80 -36.12 -7.01
N GLU A 208 8.83 -35.43 -6.50
CA GLU A 208 9.37 -35.69 -5.16
C GLU A 208 8.43 -35.24 -4.03
N VAL A 209 7.43 -34.41 -4.36
CA VAL A 209 6.50 -33.82 -3.40
C VAL A 209 5.40 -34.83 -3.07
N GLN A 210 5.51 -35.41 -1.87
CA GLN A 210 4.62 -36.45 -1.36
C GLN A 210 4.35 -36.23 0.13
N ASP A 211 3.15 -36.61 0.59
CA ASP A 211 2.88 -36.77 2.02
C ASP A 211 3.62 -38.01 2.52
N GLY A 212 4.78 -37.78 3.13
CA GLY A 212 5.63 -38.82 3.67
C GLY A 212 6.42 -38.32 4.87
N GLU A 213 7.21 -39.20 5.47
CA GLU A 213 7.89 -38.91 6.73
C GLU A 213 8.86 -37.73 6.64
N TYR A 214 9.46 -37.48 5.46
CA TYR A 214 10.26 -36.27 5.24
C TYR A 214 9.44 -34.98 5.49
N LEU A 215 8.31 -34.82 4.80
CA LEU A 215 7.49 -33.62 4.91
C LEU A 215 6.90 -33.48 6.31
N ARG A 216 6.45 -34.58 6.92
CA ARG A 216 5.89 -34.58 8.28
C ARG A 216 6.94 -34.25 9.34
N SER A 217 8.15 -34.80 9.25
CA SER A 217 9.25 -34.47 10.18
C SER A 217 9.76 -33.03 10.00
N LEU A 218 9.78 -32.52 8.77
CA LEU A 218 10.05 -31.11 8.49
C LEU A 218 9.00 -30.21 9.16
N ALA A 219 7.70 -30.53 9.02
CA ALA A 219 6.62 -29.76 9.64
C ALA A 219 6.70 -29.77 11.17
N ARG A 220 6.86 -30.93 11.80
CA ARG A 220 7.07 -31.02 13.26
C ARG A 220 8.27 -30.20 13.72
N SER A 221 9.38 -30.26 12.99
CA SER A 221 10.56 -29.45 13.29
C SER A 221 10.25 -27.94 13.18
N ALA A 222 9.51 -27.52 12.15
CA ALA A 222 9.08 -26.13 11.97
C ALA A 222 8.18 -25.63 13.10
N LYS A 223 7.36 -26.51 13.67
CA LYS A 223 6.53 -26.20 14.84
C LYS A 223 7.38 -25.94 16.08
N ASP A 224 8.38 -26.77 16.30
CA ASP A 224 9.13 -26.83 17.57
C ASP A 224 10.27 -25.80 17.68
N VAL A 225 10.71 -25.19 16.58
CA VAL A 225 11.85 -24.23 16.60
C VAL A 225 11.60 -22.97 17.42
N GLY A 226 10.35 -22.61 17.69
CA GLY A 226 9.99 -21.52 18.60
C GLY A 226 10.27 -20.11 18.05
N ILE A 227 10.29 -19.95 16.73
CA ILE A 227 10.34 -18.66 16.03
C ILE A 227 9.26 -18.61 14.94
N PRO A 228 8.80 -17.42 14.51
CA PRO A 228 7.87 -17.32 13.38
C PRO A 228 8.50 -17.89 12.10
N ILE A 229 7.81 -18.85 11.47
CA ILE A 229 8.21 -19.45 10.19
C ILE A 229 7.17 -19.14 9.12
N PHE A 230 7.66 -18.67 7.97
CA PHE A 230 6.91 -18.48 6.73
C PHE A 230 7.42 -19.49 5.72
N LEU A 231 6.68 -20.59 5.50
CA LEU A 231 7.07 -21.60 4.53
C LEU A 231 6.63 -21.17 3.13
N ARG A 232 7.59 -20.81 2.28
CA ARG A 232 7.38 -20.49 0.88
C ARG A 232 7.74 -21.70 0.03
N PHE A 233 6.74 -22.52 -0.28
CA PHE A 233 6.93 -23.73 -1.08
C PHE A 233 6.88 -23.41 -2.58
N ALA A 234 7.89 -23.88 -3.32
CA ALA A 234 7.92 -23.90 -4.78
C ALA A 234 7.51 -22.54 -5.41
N ASN A 235 8.23 -21.47 -5.06
CA ASN A 235 7.97 -20.12 -5.56
C ASN A 235 8.21 -19.98 -7.07
N GLU A 236 7.70 -18.90 -7.67
CA GLU A 236 7.87 -18.58 -9.10
C GLU A 236 7.37 -19.65 -10.09
N MET A 237 6.49 -20.55 -9.62
CA MET A 237 5.89 -21.65 -10.38
C MET A 237 5.24 -21.25 -11.71
N ASN A 238 4.93 -19.98 -11.92
CA ASN A 238 4.33 -19.46 -13.14
C ASN A 238 5.34 -19.19 -14.28
N GLY A 239 6.64 -19.39 -14.06
CA GLY A 239 7.70 -19.17 -15.05
C GLY A 239 8.47 -20.42 -15.44
N SER A 240 8.82 -20.56 -16.72
CA SER A 240 9.51 -21.76 -17.26
C SER A 240 11.01 -21.85 -16.95
N TRP A 241 11.53 -21.01 -16.05
CA TRP A 241 12.95 -20.94 -15.67
C TRP A 241 13.25 -21.66 -14.35
N ILE A 242 12.26 -22.31 -13.74
CA ILE A 242 12.40 -23.12 -12.52
C ILE A 242 12.04 -24.58 -12.82
N GLU A 243 12.67 -25.51 -12.10
CA GLU A 243 12.58 -26.96 -12.34
C GLU A 243 11.20 -27.56 -12.01
N TRP A 244 10.38 -26.85 -11.25
CA TRP A 244 9.03 -27.26 -10.85
C TRP A 244 7.93 -26.52 -11.63
N TYR A 245 8.26 -26.00 -12.81
CA TYR A 245 7.32 -25.38 -13.72
C TYR A 245 6.52 -26.49 -14.41
N GLU A 246 5.18 -26.41 -14.33
CA GLU A 246 4.31 -27.32 -15.05
C GLU A 246 3.37 -26.55 -15.97
N THR A 247 3.27 -26.97 -17.23
CA THR A 247 2.33 -26.35 -18.18
C THR A 247 0.87 -26.55 -17.79
N ASN A 248 0.57 -27.58 -16.99
CA ASN A 248 -0.72 -27.80 -16.35
C ASN A 248 -0.66 -27.29 -14.90
N PRO A 249 -1.27 -26.13 -14.59
CA PRO A 249 -1.21 -25.52 -13.26
C PRO A 249 -1.79 -26.41 -12.15
N GLN A 250 -2.66 -27.37 -12.49
CA GLN A 250 -3.24 -28.30 -11.51
C GLN A 250 -2.18 -29.17 -10.84
N ASP A 251 -1.12 -29.55 -11.57
CA ASP A 251 -0.05 -30.40 -11.02
C ASP A 251 0.69 -29.68 -9.89
N TYR A 252 0.96 -28.38 -10.07
CA TYR A 252 1.47 -27.50 -9.01
C TYR A 252 0.49 -27.36 -7.85
N ILE A 253 -0.78 -27.08 -8.15
CA ILE A 253 -1.82 -26.87 -7.15
C ILE A 253 -1.94 -28.10 -6.24
N ASP A 254 -1.96 -29.30 -6.79
CA ASP A 254 -2.09 -30.54 -6.03
C ASP A 254 -0.89 -30.74 -5.08
N LYS A 255 0.33 -30.44 -5.54
CA LYS A 255 1.52 -30.50 -4.68
C LYS A 255 1.51 -29.45 -3.58
N PHE A 256 1.10 -28.22 -3.89
CA PHE A 256 0.97 -27.17 -2.87
C PHE A 256 -0.04 -27.58 -1.79
N ARG A 257 -1.19 -28.15 -2.19
CA ARG A 257 -2.23 -28.62 -1.28
C ARG A 257 -1.74 -29.73 -0.35
N ILE A 258 -0.92 -30.66 -0.85
CA ILE A 258 -0.27 -31.68 -0.02
C ILE A 258 0.59 -31.04 1.08
N VAL A 259 1.48 -30.12 0.71
CA VAL A 259 2.36 -29.44 1.67
C VAL A 259 1.55 -28.64 2.70
N ALA A 260 0.59 -27.84 2.24
CA ALA A 260 -0.28 -27.06 3.10
C ALA A 260 -1.06 -27.94 4.08
N LYS A 261 -1.66 -29.05 3.61
CA LYS A 261 -2.40 -29.98 4.48
C LYS A 261 -1.51 -30.55 5.59
N VAL A 262 -0.32 -31.04 5.26
CA VAL A 262 0.60 -31.58 6.28
C VAL A 262 1.01 -30.52 7.30
N PHE A 263 1.31 -29.30 6.85
CA PHE A 263 1.65 -28.21 7.77
C PHE A 263 0.46 -27.77 8.63
N ARG A 264 -0.78 -27.83 8.14
CA ARG A 264 -1.98 -27.60 8.98
C ARG A 264 -2.13 -28.65 10.07
N GLU A 265 -1.88 -29.91 9.75
CA GLU A 265 -1.98 -31.04 10.69
C GLU A 265 -0.86 -30.99 11.75
N GLU A 266 0.38 -30.84 11.32
CA GLU A 266 1.56 -31.02 12.18
C GLU A 266 2.04 -29.70 12.80
N ALA A 267 1.86 -28.56 12.11
CA ALA A 267 2.50 -27.27 12.42
C ALA A 267 1.60 -26.04 12.15
N PRO A 268 0.42 -25.94 12.80
CA PRO A 268 -0.53 -24.85 12.54
C PRO A 268 -0.01 -23.45 12.87
N ASN A 269 1.14 -23.35 13.55
CA ASN A 269 1.84 -22.08 13.82
C ASN A 269 2.73 -21.61 12.65
N VAL A 270 2.86 -22.37 11.57
CA VAL A 270 3.62 -21.97 10.38
C VAL A 270 2.72 -21.25 9.39
N ALA A 271 3.16 -20.11 8.88
CA ALA A 271 2.47 -19.38 7.82
C ALA A 271 2.79 -20.02 6.45
N MET A 272 1.77 -20.51 5.75
CA MET A 272 1.90 -21.03 4.38
C MET A 272 1.89 -19.88 3.36
N VAL A 273 2.96 -19.79 2.57
CA VAL A 273 3.16 -18.74 1.57
C VAL A 273 3.06 -19.31 0.15
N TRP A 274 2.15 -18.76 -0.65
CA TRP A 274 2.14 -18.93 -2.12
C TRP A 274 2.74 -17.69 -2.78
N ALA A 275 3.76 -17.85 -3.62
CA ALA A 275 4.55 -16.73 -4.13
C ALA A 275 4.91 -16.91 -5.62
N PRO A 276 4.07 -16.43 -6.56
CA PRO A 276 4.42 -16.37 -7.98
C PRO A 276 5.51 -15.33 -8.25
N ALA A 277 6.14 -15.42 -9.42
CA ALA A 277 6.88 -14.32 -10.00
C ALA A 277 5.90 -13.26 -10.53
N TYR A 278 6.31 -11.99 -10.55
CA TYR A 278 5.49 -10.89 -11.08
C TYR A 278 5.13 -11.04 -12.58
N PHE A 279 5.87 -11.89 -13.29
CA PHE A 279 5.71 -12.23 -14.71
C PHE A 279 5.84 -13.75 -14.88
N PRO A 280 5.20 -14.39 -15.88
CA PRO A 280 4.17 -13.86 -16.77
C PRO A 280 2.96 -13.36 -15.99
N ILE A 281 2.35 -12.26 -16.44
CA ILE A 281 1.26 -11.60 -15.69
C ILE A 281 -0.09 -12.29 -15.91
N ASP A 282 -0.25 -12.95 -17.06
CA ASP A 282 -1.48 -13.51 -17.60
C ASP A 282 -1.80 -14.92 -17.09
N ASN A 283 -0.88 -15.59 -16.39
CA ASN A 283 -1.08 -16.93 -15.85
C ASN A 283 -0.99 -17.01 -14.32
N ILE A 284 -0.82 -15.89 -13.61
CA ILE A 284 -0.62 -15.90 -12.14
C ILE A 284 -1.78 -16.56 -11.41
N GLU A 285 -3.02 -16.26 -11.81
CA GLU A 285 -4.22 -16.79 -11.17
C GLU A 285 -4.37 -18.30 -11.37
N ASP A 286 -3.85 -18.84 -12.47
CA ASP A 286 -4.02 -20.25 -12.84
C ASP A 286 -3.32 -21.20 -11.84
N TYR A 287 -2.28 -20.73 -11.15
CA TYR A 287 -1.51 -21.51 -10.17
C TYR A 287 -2.01 -21.31 -8.72
N TYR A 288 -3.11 -20.59 -8.50
CA TYR A 288 -3.57 -20.29 -7.14
C TYR A 288 -4.17 -21.53 -6.45
N PRO A 289 -3.62 -22.01 -5.32
CA PRO A 289 -4.06 -23.26 -4.70
C PRO A 289 -5.46 -23.20 -4.06
N GLY A 290 -5.94 -22.00 -3.76
CA GLY A 290 -7.20 -21.73 -3.07
C GLY A 290 -7.00 -21.14 -1.67
N ASP A 291 -8.00 -20.36 -1.20
CA ASP A 291 -7.92 -19.59 0.05
C ASP A 291 -7.70 -20.47 1.30
N GLU A 292 -8.11 -21.74 1.28
CA GLU A 292 -7.96 -22.66 2.42
C GLU A 292 -6.49 -23.12 2.64
N TYR A 293 -5.66 -23.09 1.59
CA TYR A 293 -4.28 -23.58 1.63
C TYR A 293 -3.24 -22.48 1.84
N VAL A 294 -3.63 -21.21 1.63
CA VAL A 294 -2.71 -20.06 1.61
C VAL A 294 -3.00 -19.11 2.77
N ASP A 295 -2.00 -18.83 3.60
CA ASP A 295 -2.07 -17.78 4.62
C ASP A 295 -1.62 -16.43 4.05
N TRP A 296 -0.54 -16.45 3.26
CA TRP A 296 0.11 -15.26 2.72
C TRP A 296 0.37 -15.38 1.21
N VAL A 297 0.16 -14.27 0.50
CA VAL A 297 0.46 -14.17 -0.93
C VAL A 297 1.73 -13.36 -1.12
N GLY A 298 2.80 -14.04 -1.51
CA GLY A 298 4.06 -13.43 -1.90
C GLY A 298 4.07 -13.02 -3.37
N VAL A 299 5.06 -12.23 -3.75
CA VAL A 299 5.49 -12.08 -5.15
C VAL A 299 7.01 -11.95 -5.21
N SER A 300 7.62 -12.57 -6.20
CA SER A 300 9.03 -12.35 -6.55
C SER A 300 9.13 -11.27 -7.62
N MET A 301 9.90 -10.23 -7.35
CA MET A 301 9.98 -9.06 -8.24
C MET A 301 11.35 -8.44 -8.29
N TYR A 302 11.97 -8.56 -9.46
CA TYR A 302 13.28 -8.00 -9.76
C TYR A 302 13.17 -6.94 -10.84
N GLN A 303 14.07 -5.97 -10.80
CA GLN A 303 14.20 -4.98 -11.86
C GLN A 303 15.66 -4.79 -12.21
N ALA A 304 15.93 -4.70 -13.50
CA ALA A 304 17.20 -4.28 -14.04
C ALA A 304 16.94 -3.22 -15.11
N HIS A 305 17.91 -2.33 -15.33
CA HIS A 305 17.78 -1.28 -16.35
C HIS A 305 17.65 -1.92 -17.75
N ASN A 306 16.64 -1.51 -18.50
CA ASN A 306 16.46 -1.92 -19.89
C ASN A 306 15.95 -0.76 -20.77
N GLY A 307 16.89 0.00 -21.34
CA GLY A 307 16.58 1.09 -22.25
C GLY A 307 16.09 0.67 -23.64
N THR A 308 16.21 -0.62 -24.01
CA THR A 308 15.80 -1.10 -25.35
C THR A 308 14.28 -1.14 -25.53
N LEU A 309 13.55 -1.18 -24.41
CA LEU A 309 12.08 -1.18 -24.38
C LEU A 309 11.47 0.23 -24.35
N ASP A 310 12.31 1.27 -24.44
CA ASP A 310 11.86 2.67 -24.40
C ASP A 310 10.92 2.99 -25.57
N PRO A 311 9.63 3.31 -25.32
CA PRO A 311 8.70 3.65 -26.40
C PRO A 311 9.05 4.96 -27.10
N LEU A 312 9.87 5.82 -26.49
CA LEU A 312 10.37 7.06 -27.09
C LEU A 312 11.67 6.86 -27.89
N LYS A 313 12.24 5.65 -27.87
CA LYS A 313 13.50 5.29 -28.56
C LYS A 313 14.69 6.18 -28.17
N LYS A 314 14.74 6.65 -26.91
CA LYS A 314 15.85 7.44 -26.36
C LYS A 314 16.84 6.59 -25.55
N GLY A 315 16.64 5.28 -25.47
CA GLY A 315 17.54 4.35 -24.77
C GLY A 315 17.47 4.46 -23.24
N VAL A 316 16.36 4.98 -22.71
CA VAL A 316 16.19 5.23 -21.27
C VAL A 316 15.09 4.33 -20.70
N ASP A 317 15.36 3.67 -19.58
CA ASP A 317 14.37 2.84 -18.88
C ASP A 317 13.35 3.70 -18.12
N ARG A 318 12.08 3.59 -18.51
CA ARG A 318 10.93 4.30 -17.92
C ARG A 318 10.02 3.39 -17.09
N SER A 319 10.44 2.17 -16.83
CA SER A 319 9.70 1.26 -15.97
C SER A 319 9.59 1.79 -14.55
N SER A 320 8.56 1.33 -13.85
CA SER A 320 8.31 1.63 -12.45
C SER A 320 8.38 0.33 -11.67
N PHE A 321 9.31 0.23 -10.72
CA PHE A 321 9.44 -0.98 -9.91
C PHE A 321 8.19 -1.21 -9.05
N ILE A 322 7.62 -0.14 -8.49
CA ILE A 322 6.45 -0.21 -7.62
C ILE A 322 5.20 -0.72 -8.35
N GLU A 323 5.00 -0.34 -9.62
CA GLU A 323 3.82 -0.74 -10.39
C GLU A 323 3.83 -2.24 -10.75
N LYS A 324 4.98 -2.94 -10.63
CA LYS A 324 5.01 -4.41 -10.72
C LYS A 324 4.17 -5.09 -9.63
N PHE A 325 3.92 -4.39 -8.52
CA PHE A 325 3.12 -4.91 -7.41
C PHE A 325 1.62 -4.79 -7.67
N ASP A 326 1.19 -3.97 -8.64
CA ASP A 326 -0.22 -3.69 -8.90
C ASP A 326 -1.03 -4.96 -9.16
N ASN A 327 -0.52 -5.88 -9.96
CA ASN A 327 -1.29 -7.05 -10.36
C ASN A 327 -1.58 -7.96 -9.17
N ILE A 328 -0.54 -8.39 -8.44
CA ILE A 328 -0.72 -9.27 -7.28
C ILE A 328 -1.57 -8.60 -6.19
N TYR A 329 -1.40 -7.29 -5.99
CA TYR A 329 -2.18 -6.54 -5.01
C TYR A 329 -3.67 -6.46 -5.39
N LYS A 330 -3.99 -6.20 -6.67
CA LYS A 330 -5.37 -6.17 -7.16
C LYS A 330 -6.06 -7.52 -7.03
N LEU A 331 -5.35 -8.61 -7.31
CA LEU A 331 -5.88 -9.97 -7.25
C LEU A 331 -6.12 -10.45 -5.81
N TYR A 332 -5.17 -10.16 -4.90
CA TYR A 332 -5.14 -10.81 -3.58
C TYR A 332 -5.13 -9.88 -2.37
N GLY A 333 -4.80 -8.59 -2.51
CA GLY A 333 -4.64 -7.67 -1.38
C GLY A 333 -5.91 -7.39 -0.56
N LYS A 334 -7.08 -7.79 -1.06
CA LYS A 334 -8.36 -7.80 -0.32
C LYS A 334 -8.71 -9.14 0.33
N LYS A 335 -8.02 -10.22 -0.06
CA LYS A 335 -8.30 -11.60 0.35
C LYS A 335 -7.28 -12.10 1.37
N LYS A 336 -6.01 -11.73 1.19
CA LYS A 336 -4.86 -12.25 1.92
C LYS A 336 -3.85 -11.13 2.18
N PRO A 337 -3.04 -11.20 3.25
CA PRO A 337 -1.86 -10.35 3.38
C PRO A 337 -0.92 -10.61 2.20
N VAL A 338 -0.50 -9.51 1.57
CA VAL A 338 0.38 -9.54 0.40
C VAL A 338 1.73 -8.94 0.73
N PHE A 339 2.79 -9.53 0.20
CA PHE A 339 4.16 -9.06 0.46
C PHE A 339 5.10 -9.34 -0.69
N ILE A 340 6.16 -8.54 -0.78
CA ILE A 340 7.27 -8.81 -1.68
C ILE A 340 8.13 -9.85 -0.99
N SER A 341 8.03 -11.10 -1.46
CA SER A 341 8.65 -12.26 -0.82
C SER A 341 10.15 -12.34 -1.11
N GLU A 342 10.57 -11.80 -2.24
CA GLU A 342 11.96 -11.50 -2.60
C GLU A 342 11.98 -10.49 -3.75
N GLY A 343 13.04 -9.68 -3.83
CA GLY A 343 13.18 -8.74 -4.92
C GLY A 343 14.30 -7.73 -4.71
N GLY A 344 14.60 -6.97 -5.76
CA GLY A 344 15.62 -5.95 -5.73
C GLY A 344 15.69 -5.16 -7.03
N ILE A 345 16.31 -3.99 -6.95
CA ILE A 345 16.63 -3.14 -8.10
C ILE A 345 18.12 -3.25 -8.38
N SER A 346 18.48 -3.74 -9.56
CA SER A 346 19.87 -3.89 -9.98
C SER A 346 20.45 -2.51 -10.29
N TYR A 347 21.61 -2.22 -9.70
CA TYR A 347 22.40 -1.03 -10.06
C TYR A 347 23.38 -1.28 -11.22
N SER A 348 23.29 -2.42 -11.88
CA SER A 348 24.01 -2.71 -13.14
C SER A 348 23.03 -2.92 -14.30
N ASP A 349 23.45 -2.47 -15.48
CA ASP A 349 22.86 -2.92 -16.74
C ASP A 349 23.19 -4.41 -16.96
N PRO A 350 22.19 -5.28 -17.16
CA PRO A 350 22.43 -6.71 -17.18
C PRO A 350 23.18 -7.18 -18.42
N VAL A 351 23.13 -6.43 -19.53
CA VAL A 351 23.74 -6.84 -20.81
C VAL A 351 25.09 -6.14 -21.01
N HIS A 352 25.13 -4.83 -20.76
CA HIS A 352 26.31 -4.01 -21.00
C HIS A 352 27.19 -3.82 -19.76
N HIS A 353 26.73 -4.28 -18.59
CA HIS A 353 27.43 -4.22 -17.30
C HIS A 353 27.82 -2.81 -16.86
N THR A 354 27.14 -1.80 -17.41
CA THR A 354 27.36 -0.39 -17.06
C THR A 354 26.69 -0.03 -15.73
N ASP A 355 27.26 0.95 -15.02
CA ASP A 355 26.69 1.46 -13.76
C ASP A 355 25.34 2.16 -14.00
N LYS A 356 24.35 1.80 -13.18
CA LYS A 356 23.00 2.34 -13.14
C LYS A 356 22.59 2.77 -11.73
N SER A 357 23.57 3.06 -10.87
CA SER A 357 23.36 3.44 -9.47
C SER A 357 22.36 4.59 -9.29
N ASP A 358 22.48 5.68 -10.03
CA ASP A 358 21.59 6.84 -9.85
C ASP A 358 20.13 6.52 -10.23
N TRP A 359 19.94 5.67 -11.23
CA TRP A 359 18.61 5.16 -11.59
C TRP A 359 18.08 4.21 -10.53
N ALA A 360 18.91 3.27 -10.05
CA ALA A 360 18.52 2.34 -9.00
C ALA A 360 18.16 3.05 -7.69
N VAL A 361 18.94 4.07 -7.29
CA VAL A 361 18.65 4.94 -6.14
C VAL A 361 17.28 5.59 -6.28
N TYR A 362 16.99 6.20 -7.44
CA TYR A 362 15.68 6.81 -7.68
C TYR A 362 14.55 5.79 -7.56
N GLN A 363 14.70 4.60 -8.14
CA GLN A 363 13.69 3.53 -8.06
C GLN A 363 13.47 3.03 -6.63
N ILE A 364 14.54 2.91 -5.83
CA ILE A 364 14.46 2.55 -4.40
C ILE A 364 13.69 3.62 -3.63
N GLU A 365 14.05 4.89 -3.82
CA GLU A 365 13.38 6.02 -3.16
C GLU A 365 11.90 6.07 -3.52
N GLN A 366 11.54 5.95 -4.81
CA GLN A 366 10.14 5.92 -5.23
C GLN A 366 9.41 4.68 -4.69
N PHE A 367 10.02 3.50 -4.72
CA PHE A 367 9.36 2.28 -4.27
C PHE A 367 8.99 2.36 -2.79
N TYR A 368 9.97 2.55 -1.91
CA TYR A 368 9.70 2.53 -0.46
C TYR A 368 8.86 3.72 0.00
N ALA A 369 8.97 4.88 -0.64
CA ALA A 369 8.18 6.04 -0.24
C ALA A 369 6.71 5.92 -0.66
N ASN A 370 6.43 5.30 -1.81
CA ASN A 370 5.07 5.23 -2.37
C ASN A 370 4.33 3.92 -2.02
N LEU A 371 5.04 2.84 -1.69
CA LEU A 371 4.45 1.55 -1.31
C LEU A 371 3.35 1.69 -0.22
N PRO A 372 3.56 2.40 0.91
CA PRO A 372 2.52 2.55 1.94
C PRO A 372 1.35 3.44 1.53
N MET A 373 1.52 4.28 0.50
CA MET A 373 0.46 5.15 -0.03
C MET A 373 -0.43 4.41 -1.02
N LEU A 374 0.18 3.66 -1.94
CA LEU A 374 -0.54 2.96 -3.00
C LEU A 374 -1.12 1.61 -2.52
N TYR A 375 -0.46 0.94 -1.59
CA TYR A 375 -0.79 -0.42 -1.19
C TYR A 375 -0.85 -0.56 0.34
N PRO A 376 -1.84 0.06 0.99
CA PRO A 376 -1.98 0.05 2.46
C PRO A 376 -2.16 -1.36 3.07
N GLY A 377 -2.48 -2.37 2.25
CA GLY A 377 -2.55 -3.79 2.64
C GLY A 377 -1.25 -4.58 2.49
N VAL A 378 -0.13 -3.96 2.06
CA VAL A 378 1.17 -4.63 2.01
C VAL A 378 1.70 -4.92 3.40
N LYS A 379 2.22 -6.13 3.63
CA LYS A 379 2.60 -6.61 4.96
C LYS A 379 4.07 -7.01 5.08
N GLY A 380 4.81 -7.02 3.98
CA GLY A 380 6.25 -7.27 4.02
C GLY A 380 7.00 -6.89 2.74
N VAL A 381 8.30 -6.64 2.89
CA VAL A 381 9.22 -6.34 1.79
C VAL A 381 10.56 -7.01 2.06
N PHE A 382 10.94 -7.98 1.22
CA PHE A 382 12.20 -8.70 1.34
C PHE A 382 13.20 -8.27 0.27
N TRP A 383 14.30 -7.66 0.69
CA TRP A 383 15.41 -7.30 -0.20
C TRP A 383 16.29 -8.53 -0.49
N PHE A 384 16.57 -8.79 -1.75
CA PHE A 384 17.43 -9.88 -2.17
C PHE A 384 18.87 -9.39 -2.30
N ASP A 385 19.67 -9.54 -1.24
CA ASP A 385 21.00 -8.94 -1.10
C ASP A 385 22.11 -9.82 -1.69
N THR A 386 22.22 -9.82 -3.02
CA THR A 386 23.29 -10.54 -3.71
C THR A 386 23.56 -9.99 -5.09
N THR A 387 24.76 -10.27 -5.62
CA THR A 387 25.07 -10.09 -7.03
C THR A 387 24.95 -11.43 -7.74
N ARG A 388 24.23 -11.47 -8.86
CA ARG A 388 24.06 -12.67 -9.70
C ARG A 388 24.69 -12.46 -11.06
N THR A 389 25.53 -13.42 -11.43
CA THR A 389 26.06 -13.60 -12.78
C THR A 389 25.56 -14.92 -13.33
N ALA A 390 24.71 -14.89 -14.36
CA ALA A 390 24.18 -16.08 -15.03
C ALA A 390 23.99 -15.77 -16.51
N ASP A 391 24.35 -16.70 -17.39
CA ASP A 391 24.18 -16.58 -18.84
C ASP A 391 24.75 -15.27 -19.44
N GLY A 392 25.91 -14.83 -18.93
CA GLY A 392 26.55 -13.56 -19.31
C GLY A 392 25.85 -12.30 -18.81
N ARG A 393 24.77 -12.42 -18.03
CA ARG A 393 24.03 -11.29 -17.44
C ARG A 393 24.54 -10.96 -16.04
N LEU A 394 24.65 -9.66 -15.72
CA LEU A 394 25.05 -9.16 -14.40
C LEU A 394 23.89 -8.41 -13.72
N ASN A 395 23.34 -8.96 -12.64
CA ASN A 395 22.38 -8.26 -11.79
C ASN A 395 22.98 -8.03 -10.41
N SER A 396 23.13 -6.77 -10.02
CA SER A 396 23.81 -6.40 -8.77
C SER A 396 22.81 -5.80 -7.79
N TYR A 397 22.44 -6.56 -6.76
CA TYR A 397 21.52 -6.14 -5.70
C TYR A 397 22.18 -6.00 -4.32
N SER A 398 23.46 -6.38 -4.21
CA SER A 398 24.26 -6.29 -2.98
C SER A 398 24.32 -4.85 -2.46
N LEU A 399 23.83 -4.62 -1.25
CA LEU A 399 23.86 -3.32 -0.60
C LEU A 399 25.29 -2.99 -0.15
N SER A 400 26.08 -3.98 0.28
CA SER A 400 27.40 -3.73 0.82
C SER A 400 28.43 -3.34 -0.26
N ASP A 401 28.16 -3.65 -1.53
CA ASP A 401 29.03 -3.33 -2.67
C ASP A 401 28.77 -1.97 -3.30
N ASN A 402 27.73 -1.25 -2.88
CA ASN A 402 27.40 0.05 -3.44
C ASN A 402 26.91 1.06 -2.39
N ALA A 403 27.79 1.99 -2.00
CA ALA A 403 27.50 2.97 -0.95
C ALA A 403 26.31 3.90 -1.27
N LYS A 404 26.07 4.26 -2.54
CA LYS A 404 24.93 5.10 -2.94
C LYS A 404 23.62 4.35 -2.74
N VAL A 405 23.57 3.11 -3.20
CA VAL A 405 22.40 2.24 -3.09
C VAL A 405 22.12 1.88 -1.63
N LEU A 406 23.16 1.58 -0.85
CA LEU A 406 23.05 1.40 0.60
C LEU A 406 22.44 2.64 1.25
N ALA A 407 22.98 3.84 1.01
CA ALA A 407 22.46 5.07 1.60
C ALA A 407 20.98 5.30 1.28
N ALA A 408 20.57 5.05 0.03
CA ALA A 408 19.18 5.13 -0.40
C ALA A 408 18.30 4.11 0.34
N TYR A 409 18.74 2.85 0.46
CA TYR A 409 18.05 1.81 1.20
C TYR A 409 17.88 2.19 2.68
N LYS A 410 18.95 2.64 3.35
CA LYS A 410 18.92 3.06 4.77
C LYS A 410 17.87 4.16 5.01
N ALA A 411 17.86 5.18 4.14
CA ALA A 411 16.91 6.28 4.23
C ALA A 411 15.47 5.80 3.98
N ALA A 412 15.27 4.91 2.99
CA ALA A 412 13.98 4.35 2.63
C ALA A 412 13.35 3.52 3.77
N VAL A 413 14.10 2.58 4.35
CA VAL A 413 13.58 1.70 5.41
C VAL A 413 13.43 2.41 6.75
N ALA A 414 13.97 3.61 6.94
CA ALA A 414 13.79 4.41 8.16
C ALA A 414 12.34 4.87 8.37
N ASN A 415 11.49 4.87 7.32
CA ASN A 415 10.07 5.20 7.45
C ASN A 415 9.39 4.31 8.54
N PRO A 416 8.66 4.89 9.51
CA PRO A 416 7.97 4.13 10.57
C PRO A 416 6.91 3.14 10.09
N PHE A 417 6.50 3.19 8.82
CA PHE A 417 5.68 2.15 8.19
C PHE A 417 6.38 0.79 8.17
N TYR A 418 7.72 0.78 8.06
CA TYR A 418 8.53 -0.42 7.98
C TYR A 418 8.92 -0.95 9.35
N LEU A 419 8.52 -2.19 9.63
CA LEU A 419 8.59 -2.83 10.93
C LEU A 419 9.83 -3.73 11.05
N SER A 420 10.51 -3.62 12.19
CA SER A 420 11.71 -4.38 12.55
C SER A 420 11.44 -5.62 13.41
N THR A 421 10.19 -5.84 13.81
CA THR A 421 9.82 -6.90 14.76
C THR A 421 8.46 -7.48 14.37
N ILE A 422 8.36 -8.82 14.38
CA ILE A 422 7.09 -9.53 14.20
C ILE A 422 6.12 -9.16 15.34
N GLY A 423 4.85 -8.97 15.00
CA GLY A 423 3.83 -8.45 15.93
C GLY A 423 3.90 -6.95 16.21
N GLY A 424 4.85 -6.22 15.61
CA GLY A 424 4.86 -4.76 15.66
C GLY A 424 3.72 -4.13 14.86
N GLU A 425 3.40 -2.87 15.17
CA GLU A 425 2.40 -2.07 14.48
C GLU A 425 2.99 -0.71 14.11
N SER A 426 2.67 -0.22 12.92
CA SER A 426 3.04 1.13 12.51
C SER A 426 2.08 2.16 13.08
N LYS A 427 2.65 3.29 13.52
CA LYS A 427 1.92 4.50 13.94
C LYS A 427 1.63 5.45 12.77
N VAL A 428 2.10 5.12 11.57
CA VAL A 428 1.95 5.96 10.38
C VAL A 428 1.15 5.19 9.33
N SER A 429 0.13 5.84 8.78
CA SER A 429 -0.60 5.38 7.62
C SER A 429 -0.94 6.57 6.72
N TYR A 430 -1.28 6.27 5.48
CA TYR A 430 -1.58 7.26 4.46
C TYR A 430 -2.94 6.98 3.86
N LYS A 431 -3.75 8.02 3.66
CA LYS A 431 -5.03 7.91 2.95
C LYS A 431 -5.03 8.83 1.73
N PRO A 432 -5.70 8.46 0.63
CA PRO A 432 -5.91 9.39 -0.47
C PRO A 432 -6.56 10.70 0.03
N LEU A 433 -6.12 11.85 -0.47
CA LEU A 433 -6.55 13.19 -0.02
C LEU A 433 -8.09 13.40 -0.11
N GLY A 434 -8.77 12.67 -0.99
CA GLY A 434 -10.20 12.86 -1.24
C GLY A 434 -10.50 14.27 -1.78
N THR A 435 -11.69 14.78 -1.50
CA THR A 435 -12.15 16.12 -1.95
C THR A 435 -12.22 17.14 -0.83
N THR A 436 -11.86 16.78 0.40
CA THR A 436 -12.02 17.62 1.59
C THR A 436 -10.84 17.50 2.54
N VAL A 437 -10.44 18.60 3.15
CA VAL A 437 -9.49 18.61 4.28
C VAL A 437 -10.00 19.46 5.42
N ALA A 438 -9.59 19.12 6.64
CA ALA A 438 -9.86 19.93 7.81
C ALA A 438 -9.08 21.27 7.76
N PRO A 439 -9.64 22.37 8.30
CA PRO A 439 -8.99 23.68 8.36
C PRO A 439 -7.89 23.71 9.45
N LYS A 440 -6.82 22.94 9.25
CA LYS A 440 -5.69 22.81 10.17
C LYS A 440 -4.39 22.54 9.38
N PRO A 441 -3.21 22.49 10.05
CA PRO A 441 -2.01 21.89 9.46
C PRO A 441 -2.25 20.45 9.03
N VAL A 442 -1.91 20.15 7.78
CA VAL A 442 -1.98 18.81 7.18
C VAL A 442 -0.67 18.51 6.47
N GLU A 443 -0.15 17.30 6.65
CA GLU A 443 0.96 16.78 5.85
C GLU A 443 0.42 16.05 4.62
N LEU A 444 0.85 16.50 3.45
CA LEU A 444 0.50 15.92 2.16
C LEU A 444 1.74 15.33 1.51
N SER A 445 1.54 14.21 0.82
CA SER A 445 2.53 13.53 -0.01
C SER A 445 1.95 13.26 -1.39
N ALA A 446 2.80 12.99 -2.38
CA ALA A 446 2.36 12.68 -3.73
C ALA A 446 2.99 11.39 -4.25
N PHE A 447 2.20 10.58 -4.96
CA PHE A 447 2.75 9.64 -5.94
C PHE A 447 2.74 10.34 -7.30
N ILE A 448 3.88 10.36 -7.97
CA ILE A 448 4.05 11.01 -9.27
C ILE A 448 4.75 10.08 -10.24
N ARG A 449 4.06 9.77 -11.34
CA ARG A 449 4.56 9.09 -12.52
C ARG A 449 4.54 10.07 -13.69
N THR A 450 5.60 10.11 -14.50
CA THR A 450 5.68 10.97 -15.69
C THR A 450 6.44 10.29 -16.82
N VAL A 451 6.42 10.87 -18.01
CA VAL A 451 7.23 10.42 -19.14
C VAL A 451 8.75 10.49 -18.89
N GLU A 452 9.20 11.36 -17.99
CA GLU A 452 10.60 11.41 -17.56
C GLU A 452 10.79 10.45 -16.37
N PRO A 453 11.82 9.59 -16.42
CA PRO A 453 12.00 8.54 -15.41
C PRO A 453 12.57 9.08 -14.10
N ILE A 454 13.17 10.27 -14.09
CA ILE A 454 13.77 10.90 -12.91
C ILE A 454 13.31 12.36 -12.85
N LEU A 455 12.78 12.74 -11.70
CA LEU A 455 12.31 14.09 -11.41
C LEU A 455 13.31 14.82 -10.52
N SER A 456 13.47 16.13 -10.71
CA SER A 456 14.31 16.98 -9.85
C SER A 456 13.54 17.56 -8.67
N LYS A 457 12.30 17.96 -8.89
CA LYS A 457 11.44 18.58 -7.88
C LYS A 457 9.97 18.54 -8.25
N VAL A 458 9.14 18.76 -7.23
CA VAL A 458 7.70 18.97 -7.32
C VAL A 458 7.37 20.28 -6.66
N VAL A 459 6.63 21.14 -7.33
CA VAL A 459 6.19 22.44 -6.83
C VAL A 459 4.69 22.39 -6.56
N TYR A 460 4.30 22.89 -5.39
CA TYR A 460 2.91 22.99 -4.96
C TYR A 460 2.51 24.46 -4.91
N SER A 461 1.36 24.80 -5.48
CA SER A 461 0.83 26.17 -5.47
C SER A 461 -0.67 26.23 -5.23
N ILE A 462 -1.12 27.30 -4.57
CA ILE A 462 -2.54 27.64 -4.39
C ILE A 462 -2.71 29.10 -4.84
N GLY A 463 -3.71 29.35 -5.70
CA GLY A 463 -3.97 30.70 -6.22
C GLY A 463 -2.78 31.29 -6.99
N GLY A 464 -1.98 30.45 -7.67
CA GLY A 464 -0.78 30.84 -8.40
C GLY A 464 0.45 31.12 -7.53
N LYS A 465 0.33 31.12 -6.20
CA LYS A 465 1.46 31.30 -5.28
C LYS A 465 2.03 29.93 -4.88
N THR A 466 3.35 29.77 -5.04
CA THR A 466 4.06 28.59 -4.52
C THR A 466 3.93 28.54 -3.00
N ILE A 467 3.44 27.41 -2.50
CA ILE A 467 3.32 27.13 -1.06
C ILE A 467 4.38 26.15 -0.58
N ALA A 468 4.90 25.29 -1.45
CA ALA A 468 5.96 24.34 -1.12
C ALA A 468 6.73 23.88 -2.37
N THR A 469 7.95 23.37 -2.15
CA THR A 469 8.74 22.66 -3.15
C THR A 469 9.40 21.46 -2.49
N ALA A 470 9.16 20.27 -3.02
CA ALA A 470 9.77 19.03 -2.56
C ALA A 470 10.80 18.54 -3.58
N THR A 471 11.95 18.08 -3.12
CA THR A 471 13.07 17.62 -3.97
C THR A 471 13.37 16.13 -3.83
N LYS A 472 12.60 15.41 -2.99
CA LYS A 472 12.74 13.98 -2.76
C LYS A 472 11.38 13.31 -2.56
N ALA A 473 11.28 12.02 -2.88
CA ALA A 473 10.12 11.19 -2.55
C ALA A 473 9.89 11.12 -1.03
N PRO A 474 8.63 11.04 -0.54
CA PRO A 474 7.36 10.95 -1.28
C PRO A 474 6.79 12.33 -1.66
N TRP A 475 7.67 13.30 -1.93
CA TRP A 475 7.31 14.66 -2.36
C TRP A 475 6.49 15.40 -1.30
N SER A 476 6.73 15.12 -0.02
CA SER A 476 5.93 15.63 1.08
C SER A 476 6.07 17.14 1.33
N PHE A 477 5.01 17.74 1.85
CA PHE A 477 5.02 19.08 2.44
C PHE A 477 3.93 19.22 3.50
N LYS A 478 4.14 20.14 4.46
CA LYS A 478 3.12 20.53 5.44
C LYS A 478 2.50 21.86 5.04
N TYR A 479 1.18 21.97 5.13
CA TYR A 479 0.46 23.22 4.86
C TYR A 479 -0.69 23.42 5.83
N ASP A 480 -0.83 24.65 6.33
CA ASP A 480 -1.96 25.04 7.18
C ASP A 480 -3.14 25.50 6.32
N PHE A 481 -4.20 24.70 6.32
CA PHE A 481 -5.43 25.01 5.61
C PHE A 481 -6.39 25.91 6.40
N ALA A 482 -6.12 26.24 7.67
CA ALA A 482 -6.98 27.10 8.49
C ALA A 482 -7.37 28.44 7.82
N PRO A 483 -6.49 29.15 7.10
CA PRO A 483 -6.84 30.39 6.39
C PRO A 483 -7.89 30.24 5.28
N HIS A 484 -8.12 28.99 4.85
CA HIS A 484 -9.07 28.63 3.80
C HIS A 484 -10.35 28.01 4.35
N ASN A 485 -10.59 28.07 5.67
CA ASN A 485 -11.78 27.50 6.27
C ASN A 485 -13.07 27.96 5.56
N ASN A 486 -13.94 26.99 5.25
CA ASN A 486 -15.17 27.15 4.46
C ASN A 486 -14.96 27.66 3.02
N LYS A 487 -13.77 27.47 2.44
CA LYS A 487 -13.47 27.78 1.04
C LYS A 487 -13.04 26.53 0.29
N THR A 488 -13.12 26.60 -1.04
CA THR A 488 -12.51 25.61 -1.94
C THR A 488 -11.22 26.18 -2.50
N VAL A 489 -10.13 25.42 -2.43
CA VAL A 489 -8.83 25.80 -2.98
C VAL A 489 -8.43 24.85 -4.11
N GLY A 490 -7.81 25.41 -5.15
CA GLY A 490 -7.14 24.62 -6.19
C GLY A 490 -5.68 24.42 -5.83
N LEU A 491 -5.31 23.22 -5.40
CA LEU A 491 -3.92 22.82 -5.18
C LEU A 491 -3.32 22.33 -6.49
N LYS A 492 -2.47 23.13 -7.11
CA LYS A 492 -1.72 22.76 -8.31
C LYS A 492 -0.40 22.10 -7.92
N VAL A 493 -0.18 20.92 -8.47
CA VAL A 493 1.04 20.11 -8.37
C VAL A 493 1.74 20.17 -9.73
N THR A 494 3.02 20.54 -9.77
CA THR A 494 3.82 20.57 -10.99
C THR A 494 5.12 19.81 -10.79
N ALA A 495 5.34 18.77 -11.58
CA ALA A 495 6.55 17.95 -11.58
C ALA A 495 7.56 18.47 -12.62
N TYR A 496 8.84 18.48 -12.25
CA TYR A 496 9.92 18.98 -13.09
C TYR A 496 10.96 17.89 -13.37
N ALA A 497 11.40 17.81 -14.63
CA ALA A 497 12.52 16.97 -15.03
C ALA A 497 13.85 17.49 -14.46
N VAL A 498 14.92 16.70 -14.59
CA VAL A 498 16.29 17.09 -14.21
C VAL A 498 16.78 18.35 -14.93
N ASN A 499 16.33 18.59 -16.16
CA ASN A 499 16.65 19.79 -16.93
C ASN A 499 15.85 21.05 -16.51
N GLY A 500 15.00 20.96 -15.48
CA GLY A 500 14.21 22.06 -14.97
C GLY A 500 12.94 22.40 -15.76
N LYS A 501 12.58 21.63 -16.80
CA LYS A 501 11.31 21.81 -17.52
C LYS A 501 10.16 21.13 -16.78
N PRO A 502 8.95 21.73 -16.73
CA PRO A 502 7.77 21.06 -16.24
C PRO A 502 7.42 19.89 -17.18
N VAL A 503 7.09 18.74 -16.62
CA VAL A 503 6.77 17.52 -17.38
C VAL A 503 5.37 16.99 -17.13
N SER A 504 4.76 17.37 -16.01
CA SER A 504 3.38 17.01 -15.69
C SER A 504 2.82 17.99 -14.67
N GLU A 505 1.53 18.28 -14.76
CA GLU A 505 0.83 19.07 -13.75
C GLU A 505 -0.60 18.60 -13.54
N LYS A 506 -1.11 18.80 -12.32
CA LYS A 506 -2.50 18.51 -11.95
C LYS A 506 -2.96 19.52 -10.92
N THR A 507 -4.18 20.05 -11.09
CA THR A 507 -4.85 20.85 -10.08
C THR A 507 -5.93 20.02 -9.42
N VAL A 508 -5.90 19.90 -8.09
CA VAL A 508 -6.91 19.23 -7.28
C VAL A 508 -7.74 20.28 -6.55
N SER A 509 -9.05 20.23 -6.74
CA SER A 509 -10.00 21.07 -6.01
C SER A 509 -10.29 20.46 -4.64
N ILE A 510 -10.01 21.20 -3.57
CA ILE A 510 -10.13 20.74 -2.19
C ILE A 510 -11.06 21.68 -1.43
N ALA A 511 -12.16 21.16 -0.91
CA ALA A 511 -13.03 21.89 0.01
C ALA A 511 -12.43 21.83 1.43
N VAL A 512 -12.10 22.99 1.99
CA VAL A 512 -11.55 23.09 3.33
C VAL A 512 -12.68 23.33 4.32
N LYS A 513 -13.03 22.29 5.08
CA LYS A 513 -14.14 22.35 6.04
C LYS A 513 -13.92 21.34 7.16
N GLN A 514 -14.53 21.59 8.31
CA GLN A 514 -14.47 20.63 9.40
C GLN A 514 -15.10 19.28 8.97
N PRO A 515 -14.51 18.13 9.35
CA PRO A 515 -15.10 16.82 9.10
C PRO A 515 -16.50 16.72 9.69
N THR A 516 -17.37 15.95 9.05
CA THR A 516 -18.72 15.66 9.54
C THR A 516 -18.93 14.17 9.69
N ALA A 517 -19.74 13.77 10.68
CA ALA A 517 -20.20 12.40 10.85
C ALA A 517 -21.74 12.35 10.92
N VAL A 518 -22.31 11.17 10.73
CA VAL A 518 -23.73 10.93 10.98
C VAL A 518 -23.90 10.56 12.45
N ALA A 519 -24.72 11.32 13.16
CA ALA A 519 -25.12 11.05 14.54
C ALA A 519 -26.53 10.46 14.55
N THR A 520 -26.63 9.18 14.91
CA THR A 520 -27.89 8.46 15.03
C THR A 520 -28.37 8.51 16.49
N PRO A 521 -29.60 8.92 16.78
CA PRO A 521 -30.14 8.91 18.16
C PRO A 521 -29.95 7.55 18.84
N SER A 522 -29.48 7.55 20.09
CA SER A 522 -29.34 6.33 20.90
C SER A 522 -30.58 6.19 21.79
N ALA A 523 -31.32 5.09 21.62
CA ALA A 523 -32.43 4.72 22.50
C ALA A 523 -31.98 3.87 23.70
N SER A 524 -30.68 3.86 24.01
CA SER A 524 -30.12 3.00 25.06
C SER A 524 -30.47 3.59 26.42
N ASP A 525 -30.90 2.74 27.36
CA ASP A 525 -31.06 3.15 28.74
C ASP A 525 -29.69 3.42 29.37
N VAL A 526 -29.58 4.45 30.21
CA VAL A 526 -28.33 4.80 30.89
C VAL A 526 -28.53 4.78 32.40
N LEU A 527 -27.68 4.02 33.08
CA LEU A 527 -27.61 4.01 34.55
C LEU A 527 -26.33 4.71 35.00
N VAL A 528 -26.43 5.61 35.97
CA VAL A 528 -25.31 6.19 36.70
C VAL A 528 -25.38 5.70 38.14
N ASN A 529 -24.38 4.92 38.58
CA ASN A 529 -24.35 4.27 39.89
C ASN A 529 -25.66 3.52 40.21
N GLY A 530 -26.16 2.78 39.21
CA GLY A 530 -27.41 2.01 39.30
C GLY A 530 -28.71 2.84 39.16
N SER A 531 -28.63 4.17 39.15
CA SER A 531 -29.81 5.04 39.00
C SER A 531 -30.02 5.43 37.54
N LYS A 532 -31.26 5.33 37.05
CA LYS A 532 -31.59 5.68 35.66
C LYS A 532 -31.49 7.19 35.45
N VAL A 533 -30.71 7.60 34.46
CA VAL A 533 -30.54 9.00 34.04
C VAL A 533 -30.91 9.14 32.57
N SER A 534 -31.70 10.16 32.23
CA SER A 534 -32.08 10.43 30.85
C SER A 534 -31.00 11.24 30.15
N PHE A 535 -30.48 10.73 29.03
CA PHE A 535 -29.51 11.43 28.19
C PHE A 535 -30.01 11.54 26.76
N ASP A 536 -29.80 12.71 26.16
CA ASP A 536 -29.80 12.83 24.71
C ASP A 536 -28.42 12.36 24.20
N ALA A 537 -28.31 11.07 23.86
CA ALA A 537 -27.07 10.48 23.36
C ALA A 537 -27.19 10.08 21.89
N TYR A 538 -26.06 10.11 21.16
CA TYR A 538 -25.99 9.67 19.78
C TYR A 538 -25.01 8.51 19.62
N LYS A 539 -25.27 7.63 18.66
CA LYS A 539 -24.31 6.69 18.11
C LYS A 539 -23.61 7.34 16.91
N ILE A 540 -22.29 7.45 16.97
CA ILE A 540 -21.43 7.88 15.87
C ILE A 540 -20.38 6.79 15.67
N ALA A 541 -20.27 6.24 14.46
CA ALA A 541 -19.39 5.11 14.15
C ALA A 541 -19.51 3.94 15.16
N GLY A 542 -20.75 3.64 15.60
CA GLY A 542 -21.05 2.55 16.53
C GLY A 542 -20.77 2.82 18.02
N SER A 543 -20.11 3.93 18.37
CA SER A 543 -19.85 4.32 19.76
C SER A 543 -20.91 5.28 20.30
N ASN A 544 -21.19 5.23 21.61
CA ASN A 544 -22.09 6.19 22.26
C ASN A 544 -21.36 7.51 22.58
N TYR A 545 -21.96 8.61 22.14
CA TYR A 545 -21.51 9.99 22.33
C TYR A 545 -22.51 10.75 23.20
N PHE A 546 -21.99 11.39 24.25
CA PHE A 546 -22.78 12.10 25.25
C PHE A 546 -22.45 13.58 25.21
N LYS A 547 -23.47 14.42 25.39
CA LYS A 547 -23.29 15.87 25.58
C LYS A 547 -22.46 16.07 26.85
N LEU A 548 -21.33 16.74 26.72
CA LEU A 548 -20.32 16.82 27.79
C LEU A 548 -20.88 17.39 29.10
N ARG A 549 -21.70 18.45 28.99
CA ARG A 549 -22.32 19.11 30.15
C ARG A 549 -23.42 18.28 30.81
N ASP A 550 -24.13 17.46 30.04
CA ASP A 550 -25.13 16.54 30.61
C ASP A 550 -24.42 15.44 31.41
N LEU A 551 -23.30 14.93 30.89
CA LEU A 551 -22.47 13.97 31.60
C LEU A 551 -21.89 14.57 32.88
N ALA A 552 -21.32 15.78 32.82
CA ALA A 552 -20.80 16.48 34.00
C ALA A 552 -21.89 16.69 35.08
N MET A 553 -23.09 17.10 34.68
CA MET A 553 -24.24 17.23 35.58
C MET A 553 -24.66 15.90 36.20
N ALA A 554 -24.69 14.83 35.41
CA ALA A 554 -25.12 13.51 35.90
C ALA A 554 -24.12 12.86 36.86
N LEU A 555 -22.84 13.22 36.77
CA LEU A 555 -21.78 12.72 37.66
C LEU A 555 -21.49 13.66 38.83
N ASP A 556 -22.16 14.82 38.91
CA ASP A 556 -21.95 15.77 40.00
C ASP A 556 -22.31 15.13 41.35
N GLY A 557 -21.46 15.37 42.36
CA GLY A 557 -21.59 14.74 43.69
C GLY A 557 -21.17 13.27 43.77
N THR A 558 -20.56 12.71 42.72
CA THR A 558 -19.98 11.36 42.71
C THR A 558 -18.45 11.40 42.62
N GLU A 559 -17.77 10.25 42.73
CA GLU A 559 -16.32 10.13 42.52
C GLU A 559 -15.88 10.50 41.09
N GLY A 560 -16.81 10.48 40.12
CA GLY A 560 -16.57 10.86 38.73
C GLY A 560 -16.90 12.32 38.41
N ALA A 561 -17.03 13.19 39.42
CA ALA A 561 -17.36 14.60 39.21
C ALA A 561 -16.24 15.34 38.46
N PHE A 562 -16.62 16.27 37.58
CA PHE A 562 -15.68 17.18 36.92
C PHE A 562 -16.36 18.47 36.48
N GLN A 563 -15.62 19.57 36.50
CA GLN A 563 -16.09 20.87 36.01
C GLN A 563 -15.82 21.04 34.51
N VAL A 564 -16.71 21.74 33.79
CA VAL A 564 -16.56 22.05 32.35
C VAL A 564 -16.47 23.55 32.10
N GLY A 565 -15.30 24.00 31.65
CA GLY A 565 -15.02 25.37 31.26
C GLY A 565 -14.89 25.59 29.75
N TRP A 566 -15.03 26.85 29.32
CA TRP A 566 -14.72 27.31 27.97
C TRP A 566 -13.74 28.49 28.02
N ASP A 567 -12.58 28.31 27.40
CA ASP A 567 -11.60 29.38 27.21
C ASP A 567 -11.86 30.05 25.86
N ASN A 568 -12.41 31.26 25.90
CA ASN A 568 -12.75 32.00 24.69
C ASN A 568 -11.53 32.50 23.90
N ALA A 569 -10.39 32.69 24.56
CA ALA A 569 -9.15 33.12 23.92
C ALA A 569 -8.48 31.95 23.18
N LYS A 570 -8.45 30.77 23.82
CA LYS A 570 -7.90 29.54 23.22
C LYS A 570 -8.88 28.80 22.33
N LYS A 571 -10.16 29.18 22.36
CA LYS A 571 -11.28 28.43 21.74
C LYS A 571 -11.26 26.95 22.14
N ALA A 572 -11.02 26.73 23.43
CA ALA A 572 -10.74 25.42 24.01
C ALA A 572 -11.70 25.06 25.14
N ILE A 573 -11.93 23.77 25.31
CA ILE A 573 -12.72 23.18 26.38
C ILE A 573 -11.75 22.79 27.50
N SER A 574 -12.10 23.08 28.75
CA SER A 574 -11.31 22.66 29.92
C SER A 574 -12.14 21.76 30.83
N LEU A 575 -11.54 20.67 31.31
CA LEU A 575 -12.07 19.79 32.34
C LEU A 575 -11.20 19.95 33.59
N ALA A 576 -11.83 20.10 34.75
CA ALA A 576 -11.15 20.00 36.03
C ALA A 576 -11.68 18.78 36.78
N VAL A 577 -10.83 17.75 36.93
CA VAL A 577 -11.25 16.44 37.45
C VAL A 577 -11.41 16.50 38.97
N GLY A 578 -12.47 15.89 39.49
CA GLY A 578 -12.81 15.91 40.92
C GLY A 578 -13.47 17.20 41.41
N GLU A 579 -13.57 18.23 40.56
CA GLU A 579 -14.29 19.46 40.90
C GLU A 579 -15.80 19.32 40.64
N ALA A 580 -16.60 19.92 41.53
CA ALA A 580 -18.06 19.95 41.38
C ALA A 580 -18.47 20.72 40.11
N TYR A 581 -19.48 20.20 39.41
CA TYR A 581 -20.00 20.84 38.20
C TYR A 581 -20.88 22.02 38.57
N THR A 582 -20.74 23.15 37.85
CA THR A 582 -21.65 24.30 38.02
C THR A 582 -22.63 24.35 36.86
N PRO A 583 -23.95 24.15 37.10
CA PRO A 583 -24.96 24.21 36.05
C PRO A 583 -24.98 25.56 35.35
N VAL A 584 -25.09 25.54 34.02
CA VAL A 584 -25.21 26.74 33.17
C VAL A 584 -26.57 26.83 32.46
N GLY A 585 -27.43 25.82 32.64
CA GLY A 585 -28.80 25.78 32.11
C GLY A 585 -28.91 24.88 30.88
N GLY A 586 -30.00 24.09 30.84
CA GLY A 586 -30.30 23.18 29.74
C GLY A 586 -29.60 21.82 29.82
N GLU A 587 -28.91 21.52 30.92
CA GLU A 587 -28.39 20.17 31.18
C GLU A 587 -29.52 19.19 31.48
N LEU A 588 -29.41 17.97 30.96
CA LEU A 588 -30.38 16.88 31.16
C LEU A 588 -31.83 17.27 30.82
N ALA A 589 -32.03 18.29 29.98
CA ALA A 589 -33.35 18.73 29.56
C ALA A 589 -34.03 17.61 28.75
N ALA A 590 -35.10 17.03 29.30
CA ALA A 590 -35.80 15.90 28.71
C ALA A 590 -36.50 16.27 27.38
N GLY A 591 -36.41 15.38 26.38
CA GLY A 591 -37.27 15.40 25.19
C GLY A 591 -36.73 16.11 23.94
N ASN A 592 -35.43 16.39 23.85
CA ASN A 592 -34.82 17.06 22.68
C ASN A 592 -34.09 16.12 21.71
N LEU A 593 -34.06 14.81 21.99
CA LEU A 593 -33.55 13.82 21.04
C LEU A 593 -34.51 13.67 19.86
N ASP A 594 -34.26 14.42 18.78
CA ASP A 594 -34.90 14.22 17.49
C ASP A 594 -34.70 12.77 17.05
N ALA A 595 -35.78 12.09 16.64
CA ALA A 595 -35.71 10.71 16.13
C ALA A 595 -34.94 10.59 14.80
N LYS A 596 -34.62 11.71 14.14
CA LYS A 596 -33.85 11.76 12.90
C LYS A 596 -32.34 11.79 13.17
N ASN A 597 -31.60 11.21 12.23
CA ASN A 597 -30.14 11.36 12.18
C ASN A 597 -29.77 12.84 12.05
N LYS A 598 -28.73 13.26 12.76
CA LYS A 598 -28.15 14.61 12.68
C LYS A 598 -26.77 14.59 12.04
N THR A 599 -26.38 15.72 11.47
CA THR A 599 -25.01 15.94 11.02
C THR A 599 -24.17 16.43 12.19
N ALA A 600 -23.22 15.61 12.62
CA ALA A 600 -22.27 15.93 13.67
C ALA A 600 -21.03 16.60 13.07
N LEU A 601 -20.77 17.86 13.43
CA LEU A 601 -19.60 18.60 12.94
C LEU A 601 -18.42 18.38 13.88
N GLN A 602 -17.33 17.79 13.42
CA GLN A 602 -16.15 17.62 14.26
C GLN A 602 -15.62 19.00 14.69
N THR A 603 -15.41 19.19 15.98
CA THR A 603 -14.91 20.47 16.50
C THR A 603 -13.41 20.56 16.29
N GLY A 604 -12.92 21.76 15.96
CA GLY A 604 -11.48 22.08 15.99
C GLY A 604 -10.99 22.56 17.36
N SER A 605 -11.85 22.56 18.39
CA SER A 605 -11.50 23.02 19.73
C SER A 605 -10.58 22.04 20.43
N LYS A 606 -9.53 22.56 21.08
CA LYS A 606 -8.66 21.77 21.94
C LYS A 606 -9.37 21.41 23.25
N LEU A 607 -8.99 20.27 23.82
CA LEU A 607 -9.42 19.85 25.15
C LEU A 607 -8.23 19.91 26.12
N TYR A 608 -8.44 20.51 27.28
CA TYR A 608 -7.48 20.49 28.38
C TYR A 608 -8.10 19.76 29.58
N VAL A 609 -7.36 18.85 30.20
CA VAL A 609 -7.73 18.17 31.44
C VAL A 609 -6.70 18.56 32.48
N ASP A 610 -7.12 19.24 33.55
CA ASP A 610 -6.25 19.79 34.60
C ASP A 610 -5.06 20.59 34.03
N GLY A 611 -5.32 21.34 32.96
CA GLY A 611 -4.35 22.18 32.26
C GLY A 611 -3.48 21.47 31.22
N LEU A 612 -3.56 20.14 31.10
CA LEU A 612 -2.83 19.36 30.10
C LEU A 612 -3.67 19.14 28.84
N GLU A 613 -3.09 19.41 27.66
CA GLU A 613 -3.79 19.20 26.39
C GLU A 613 -3.97 17.70 26.10
N VAL A 614 -5.20 17.29 25.80
CA VAL A 614 -5.54 15.90 25.50
C VAL A 614 -6.12 15.80 24.08
N PRO A 615 -5.59 14.91 23.21
CA PRO A 615 -6.09 14.75 21.85
C PRO A 615 -7.34 13.86 21.83
N LEU A 616 -8.54 14.47 21.85
CA LEU A 616 -9.82 13.77 21.67
C LEU A 616 -10.63 14.33 20.50
N ILE A 617 -11.44 13.46 19.89
CA ILE A 617 -12.42 13.84 18.88
C ILE A 617 -13.73 14.22 19.57
N ALA A 618 -14.18 15.45 19.35
CA ALA A 618 -15.49 15.92 19.77
C ALA A 618 -16.33 16.33 18.56
N TYR A 619 -17.64 16.19 18.68
CA TYR A 619 -18.59 16.64 17.66
C TYR A 619 -19.54 17.70 18.22
N ASN A 620 -19.75 18.76 17.46
CA ASN A 620 -20.83 19.69 17.69
C ASN A 620 -22.11 19.19 17.02
N ILE A 621 -23.17 19.04 17.81
CA ILE A 621 -24.52 18.73 17.34
C ILE A 621 -25.45 19.76 17.99
N ASP A 622 -26.13 20.55 17.17
CA ASP A 622 -27.03 21.63 17.59
C ASP A 622 -26.42 22.56 18.67
N GLY A 623 -25.17 22.98 18.47
CA GLY A 623 -24.47 23.89 19.36
C GLY A 623 -23.83 23.25 20.58
N ASN A 624 -24.02 21.95 20.81
CA ASN A 624 -23.47 21.23 21.98
C ASN A 624 -22.32 20.31 21.60
N ASN A 625 -21.31 20.19 22.47
CA ASN A 625 -20.17 19.30 22.26
C ASN A 625 -20.44 17.90 22.83
N TYR A 626 -20.27 16.90 21.98
CA TYR A 626 -20.46 15.49 22.28
C TYR A 626 -19.13 14.75 22.22
N PHE A 627 -18.88 13.93 23.23
CA PHE A 627 -17.67 13.12 23.35
C PHE A 627 -18.03 11.65 23.48
N LYS A 628 -17.15 10.78 22.99
CA LYS A 628 -17.29 9.34 23.16
C LYS A 628 -17.18 9.01 24.65
N LEU A 629 -18.18 8.28 25.17
CA LEU A 629 -18.29 8.02 26.62
C LEU A 629 -17.02 7.40 27.20
N ARG A 630 -16.50 6.35 26.55
CA ARG A 630 -15.31 5.62 27.02
C ARG A 630 -14.04 6.48 27.01
N ASP A 631 -13.95 7.47 26.13
CA ASP A 631 -12.80 8.36 26.08
C ASP A 631 -12.82 9.33 27.28
N ILE A 632 -13.99 9.84 27.66
CA ILE A 632 -14.16 10.64 28.89
C ILE A 632 -13.97 9.77 30.14
N ALA A 633 -14.53 8.56 30.15
CA ALA A 633 -14.39 7.60 31.25
C ALA A 633 -12.93 7.30 31.58
N LYS A 634 -12.09 7.15 30.56
CA LYS A 634 -10.64 6.96 30.72
C LYS A 634 -9.91 8.19 31.29
N LEU A 635 -10.40 9.40 31.01
CA LEU A 635 -9.78 10.64 31.48
C LEU A 635 -10.15 10.98 32.92
N ILE A 636 -11.41 10.73 33.29
CA ILE A 636 -11.95 11.01 34.62
C ILE A 636 -11.74 9.81 35.56
N ASP A 637 -11.50 8.62 35.00
CA ASP A 637 -11.30 7.33 35.67
C ASP A 637 -12.57 6.73 36.32
N PHE A 638 -13.60 6.51 35.50
CA PHE A 638 -14.82 5.79 35.92
C PHE A 638 -15.15 4.58 35.02
N GLY A 639 -15.86 3.60 35.57
CA GLY A 639 -16.27 2.38 34.90
C GLY A 639 -17.41 2.58 33.89
N VAL A 640 -17.32 1.88 32.75
CA VAL A 640 -18.37 1.84 31.73
C VAL A 640 -18.68 0.38 31.37
N THR A 641 -19.96 0.02 31.41
CA THR A 641 -20.46 -1.31 31.04
C THR A 641 -21.50 -1.23 29.93
N TRP A 642 -21.65 -2.33 29.17
CA TRP A 642 -22.66 -2.47 28.12
C TRP A 642 -23.40 -3.80 28.27
N ASP A 643 -24.72 -3.73 28.43
CA ASP A 643 -25.60 -4.90 28.34
C ASP A 643 -26.28 -4.92 26.96
N PRO A 644 -25.87 -5.82 26.06
CA PRO A 644 -26.44 -5.89 24.71
C PRO A 644 -27.88 -6.40 24.69
N GLN A 645 -28.32 -7.20 25.66
CA GLN A 645 -29.68 -7.73 25.69
C GLN A 645 -30.69 -6.66 26.09
N ARG A 646 -30.29 -5.79 27.00
CA ARG A 646 -31.13 -4.68 27.49
C ARG A 646 -30.91 -3.37 26.74
N SER A 647 -29.92 -3.33 25.84
CA SER A 647 -29.44 -2.10 25.23
C SER A 647 -29.16 -1.02 26.29
N LEU A 648 -28.40 -1.39 27.32
CA LEU A 648 -28.18 -0.57 28.51
C LEU A 648 -26.71 -0.21 28.66
N VAL A 649 -26.44 1.07 28.87
CA VAL A 649 -25.13 1.63 29.21
C VAL A 649 -25.07 1.85 30.72
N GLY A 650 -24.11 1.22 31.40
CA GLY A 650 -23.85 1.47 32.82
C GLY A 650 -22.64 2.36 33.00
N ILE A 651 -22.76 3.38 33.84
CA ILE A 651 -21.67 4.22 34.34
C ILE A 651 -21.57 3.95 35.85
N ASP A 652 -20.40 3.55 36.30
CA ASP A 652 -20.09 3.31 37.71
C ASP A 652 -18.87 4.10 38.10
N THR A 653 -19.07 5.15 38.91
CA THR A 653 -17.99 6.06 39.31
C THR A 653 -17.16 5.52 40.46
N SER A 654 -17.58 4.41 41.09
CA SER A 654 -16.86 3.80 42.22
C SER A 654 -15.78 2.80 41.80
N ILE A 655 -15.68 2.53 40.49
CA ILE A 655 -14.70 1.64 39.90
C ILE A 655 -13.90 2.37 38.82
N ALA A 656 -12.61 2.08 38.76
CA ALA A 656 -11.72 2.62 37.75
C ALA A 656 -12.09 2.16 36.33
N TYR A 657 -11.70 2.96 35.33
CA TYR A 657 -11.91 2.60 33.94
C TYR A 657 -11.10 1.33 33.57
N SER A 658 -11.73 0.43 32.80
CA SER A 658 -11.04 -0.70 32.17
C SER A 658 -11.42 -0.81 30.69
N GLU A 659 -10.50 -1.29 29.84
CA GLU A 659 -10.72 -1.40 28.39
C GLU A 659 -11.63 -2.56 27.95
N ASN A 660 -12.24 -3.27 28.91
CA ASN A 660 -13.06 -4.45 28.64
C ASN A 660 -14.38 -4.14 27.90
#